data_AF-A0A973B4D0-F1
#
_entry.id   AF-A0A973B4D0-F1
#
_cell.length_a   1.000
_cell.length_b   1.000
_cell.length_c   1.000
_cell.angle_alpha   90.00
_cell.angle_beta   90.00
_cell.angle_gamma   90.00
#
_symmetry.space_group_name_H-M   'P 1'
#
loop_
_entity.id
_entity.type
_entity.pdbx_description
1 polymer ?
#
loop_
_entity_poly.entity_id
_entity_poly.type
_entity_poly.pdbx_seq_one_letter_code
_entity_poly.pdbx_strand_id
1 'polypeptide(L)'
;GIQQDAGQFNNISPNDIESISVLKDAASAAVYGARAANGVVVVTTKTGSGEVKFNIDTNFGFQNYFRYPTALTDSYEYLNYRADAELNGVYNGGTGKGTSITPDLLSQYKSGTNPLYQSFNWRKYIFEDNANAPMNTTNLNFSGGGEKVNFYVSATNLSQKSNLGNEWNFNRTNFQSNVTAKPNKNLSISMNVNGRLETRTNPGVPGGDDYSLPTQAVLRNTPLERPFANDNPLYLSDLGGHAATNYAFLNEQLGGKFRQNWRVLTSALSIDYNVPFIKGLKFKGNFSHYIADLLYDNTEYTFITYSYNPADKTYINNGKGSTNPWREREQRKELNTTIQGIMTYDNKFNNHSIGATLVAERISLTSLRNWLHSIPISNNLPLIYFPTMDRYDDTESSQASVGYVGRFNYNYFDKYFVEASVRRDAYYIFDPDKQIGYFPSVSAGWRLSEEKFIKNSIIGNILNDFKLRGSYGLLGDNRNIVIPYAYLPGYTYAVSTNILDGNAILTSRDKGLPTNLLSWTKSLITDIGFDFGLFANKLTGSYDYFYRKRSGLPGTRNDILLPRELGYALPQENLRSDAQFGHEISLLYQNAIGNVKYNVGGNLSLTRSMSLLSYNPLFSNSWDEYRNSTENRYGRIDWGYQVIGQFTSQSEINNYKVNNDGQGNRTLIPGDLIYKDQNNDGKIDEYDQRPIGYGGTGDVNMNPNINFGFTLGLSYKSWAIQADFSGGSGISWLQNAESRWAFQNGSASGGNLNTIFQDRWHRTDVFDLNSAWIPGKYPANRFDPKTGHSNYASTSDYWMQDVSFLRSRTIELSYSIPDRYLNNYKIKRARFYINTYNLFSIDNLKEFQVDPEVSNASGLQPAQNRVVNVGFNLSF
;
A
#
# COMPACT_ATOMS: atom_id res chain seq x y z
N GLY A 1 -0.56 9.22 22.54
CA GLY A 1 -0.29 10.67 22.71
C GLY A 1 1.11 11.09 22.30
N ILE A 2 1.93 10.18 21.77
CA ILE A 2 3.26 10.48 21.21
C ILE A 2 3.13 10.22 19.72
N GLN A 3 3.63 11.14 18.90
CA GLN A 3 3.63 10.98 17.46
C GLN A 3 4.61 9.89 17.05
N GLN A 4 4.13 8.94 16.26
CA GLN A 4 4.93 7.85 15.71
C GLN A 4 4.70 7.77 14.20
N ASP A 5 5.66 7.18 13.48
CA ASP A 5 5.51 6.93 12.05
C ASP A 5 4.69 5.66 11.77
N ALA A 6 4.35 5.46 10.49
CA ALA A 6 3.62 4.28 10.05
C ALA A 6 4.43 2.98 10.27
N GLY A 7 5.77 3.07 10.28
CA GLY A 7 6.64 1.94 10.57
C GLY A 7 6.41 1.39 11.98
N GLN A 8 6.28 2.26 12.98
CA GLN A 8 5.96 1.83 14.34
C GLN A 8 4.55 1.26 14.46
N PHE A 9 3.57 1.90 13.83
CA PHE A 9 2.19 1.40 13.84
C PHE A 9 2.08 -0.02 13.26
N ASN A 10 2.71 -0.27 12.12
CA ASN A 10 2.66 -1.59 11.46
C ASN A 10 3.39 -2.70 12.24
N ASN A 11 4.24 -2.32 13.19
CA ASN A 11 5.10 -3.26 13.90
C ASN A 11 4.77 -3.44 15.39
N ILE A 12 3.77 -2.74 15.93
CA ILE A 12 3.25 -3.02 17.27
C ILE A 12 2.55 -4.38 17.27
N SER A 13 2.64 -5.13 18.38
CA SER A 13 1.86 -6.37 18.51
C SER A 13 0.37 -6.03 18.64
N PRO A 14 -0.52 -6.62 17.82
CA PRO A 14 -1.96 -6.43 17.97
C PRO A 14 -2.48 -6.86 19.35
N ASN A 15 -1.82 -7.82 20.00
CA ASN A 15 -2.18 -8.30 21.34
C ASN A 15 -2.00 -7.25 22.43
N ASP A 16 -1.15 -6.25 22.19
CA ASP A 16 -0.82 -5.19 23.14
C ASP A 16 -1.72 -3.95 22.97
N ILE A 17 -2.55 -3.91 21.92
CA ILE A 17 -3.48 -2.82 21.62
C ILE A 17 -4.77 -2.99 22.42
N GLU A 18 -5.17 -1.95 23.15
CA GLU A 18 -6.48 -1.84 23.80
C GLU A 18 -7.51 -1.26 22.83
N SER A 19 -7.14 -0.20 22.12
CA SER A 19 -8.04 0.46 21.16
C SER A 19 -7.29 1.21 20.06
N ILE A 20 -7.97 1.35 18.92
CA ILE A 20 -7.58 2.22 17.81
C ILE A 20 -8.73 3.20 17.59
N SER A 21 -8.44 4.49 17.69
CA SER A 21 -9.40 5.56 17.39
C SER A 21 -8.95 6.32 16.16
N VAL A 22 -9.85 6.54 15.20
CA VAL A 22 -9.57 7.31 13.98
C VAL A 22 -10.28 8.65 14.08
N LEU A 23 -9.51 9.72 14.22
CA LEU A 23 -9.99 11.09 14.31
C LEU A 23 -9.98 11.71 12.92
N LYS A 24 -11.17 11.90 12.35
CA LYS A 24 -11.36 12.34 10.97
C LYS A 24 -11.72 13.81 10.85
N ASP A 25 -12.45 14.35 11.82
CA ASP A 25 -12.91 15.74 11.83
C ASP A 25 -11.81 16.69 12.33
N ALA A 26 -11.90 17.96 11.96
CA ALA A 26 -10.87 18.94 12.34
C ALA A 26 -10.83 19.21 13.84
N ALA A 27 -11.98 19.21 14.54
CA ALA A 27 -12.00 19.57 15.96
C ALA A 27 -11.30 18.52 16.82
N SER A 28 -11.56 17.24 16.56
CA SER A 28 -10.90 16.15 17.27
C SER A 28 -9.42 16.00 16.90
N ALA A 29 -9.05 16.24 15.64
CA ALA A 29 -7.69 16.07 15.14
C ALA A 29 -6.76 17.27 15.43
N ALA A 30 -7.29 18.50 15.54
CA ALA A 30 -6.52 19.75 15.67
C ALA A 30 -5.51 19.74 16.82
N VAL A 31 -5.81 19.04 17.91
CA VAL A 31 -4.93 18.99 19.09
C VAL A 31 -3.64 18.22 18.86
N TYR A 32 -3.56 17.35 17.84
CA TYR A 32 -2.40 16.50 17.54
C TYR A 32 -1.40 17.12 16.55
N GLY A 33 -1.68 18.34 16.06
CA GLY A 33 -0.71 19.20 15.39
C GLY A 33 -0.68 19.17 13.87
N ALA A 34 0.28 19.94 13.35
CA ALA A 34 0.60 20.20 11.94
C ALA A 34 0.58 19.04 10.92
N ARG A 35 0.49 17.77 11.34
CA ARG A 35 0.34 16.61 10.43
C ARG A 35 -1.04 15.94 10.51
N ALA A 36 -1.93 16.46 11.36
CA ALA A 36 -3.30 16.01 11.56
C ALA A 36 -4.25 16.37 10.40
N ALA A 37 -3.80 17.16 9.42
CA ALA A 37 -4.60 17.51 8.24
C ALA A 37 -5.07 16.30 7.41
N ASN A 38 -4.49 15.11 7.59
CA ASN A 38 -4.95 13.85 6.98
C ASN A 38 -5.71 12.94 7.99
N GLY A 39 -6.13 13.49 9.13
CA GLY A 39 -6.65 12.72 10.26
C GLY A 39 -5.55 12.19 11.18
N VAL A 40 -5.97 11.59 12.30
CA VAL A 40 -5.07 11.03 13.32
C VAL A 40 -5.55 9.64 13.71
N VAL A 41 -4.63 8.67 13.70
CA VAL A 41 -4.88 7.33 14.26
C VAL A 41 -4.26 7.27 15.65
N VAL A 42 -5.10 7.18 16.67
CA VAL A 42 -4.69 7.09 18.07
C VAL A 42 -4.73 5.64 18.50
N VAL A 43 -3.54 5.07 18.75
CA VAL A 43 -3.39 3.73 19.33
C VAL A 43 -3.19 3.86 20.83
N THR A 44 -4.01 3.13 21.59
CA THR A 44 -3.87 2.99 23.04
C THR A 44 -3.46 1.56 23.36
N THR A 45 -2.37 1.38 24.09
CA THR A 45 -1.90 0.07 24.53
C THR A 45 -2.55 -0.35 25.85
N LYS A 46 -2.65 -1.65 26.08
CA LYS A 46 -3.23 -2.24 27.28
C LYS A 46 -2.51 -1.81 28.55
N THR A 47 -3.28 -1.66 29.62
CA THR A 47 -2.77 -1.38 30.98
C THR A 47 -3.33 -2.42 31.96
N GLY A 48 -2.63 -2.65 33.07
CA GLY A 48 -3.11 -3.57 34.09
C GLY A 48 -4.04 -2.92 35.12
N SER A 49 -4.94 -3.71 35.67
CA SER A 49 -5.71 -3.38 36.86
C SER A 49 -6.35 -4.64 37.44
N GLY A 50 -6.59 -4.66 38.75
CA GLY A 50 -7.26 -5.75 39.44
C GLY A 50 -6.36 -6.97 39.65
N GLU A 51 -6.99 -8.15 39.70
CA GLU A 51 -6.30 -9.41 39.89
C GLU A 51 -5.19 -9.63 38.86
N VAL A 52 -4.11 -10.25 39.33
CA VAL A 52 -3.03 -10.71 38.48
C VAL A 52 -3.55 -11.79 37.54
N LYS A 53 -3.33 -11.59 36.24
CA LYS A 53 -3.70 -12.49 35.15
C LYS A 53 -2.48 -12.80 34.32
N PHE A 54 -2.28 -14.08 34.03
CA PHE A 54 -1.31 -14.53 33.05
C PHE A 54 -2.06 -15.11 31.85
N ASN A 55 -1.76 -14.62 30.64
CA ASN A 55 -2.38 -15.09 29.42
C ASN A 55 -1.32 -15.61 28.44
N ILE A 56 -1.65 -16.72 27.80
CA ILE A 56 -0.92 -17.30 26.67
C ILE A 56 -1.87 -17.29 25.48
N ASP A 57 -1.49 -16.64 24.40
CA ASP A 57 -2.16 -16.77 23.11
C ASP A 57 -1.15 -17.31 22.09
N THR A 58 -1.50 -18.39 21.39
CA THR A 58 -0.67 -18.86 20.29
C THR A 58 -1.52 -19.32 19.14
N ASN A 59 -1.02 -19.09 17.94
CA ASN A 59 -1.57 -19.65 16.71
C ASN A 59 -0.46 -20.12 15.80
N PHE A 60 -0.80 -21.15 15.05
CA PHE A 60 0.01 -21.71 13.99
C PHE A 60 -0.86 -21.82 12.74
N GLY A 61 -0.30 -21.48 11.59
CA GLY A 61 -1.04 -21.54 10.36
C GLY A 61 -0.17 -21.63 9.13
N PHE A 62 -0.86 -21.73 8.01
CA PHE A 62 -0.26 -21.84 6.69
C PHE A 62 -0.77 -20.70 5.82
N GLN A 63 0.14 -20.12 5.05
CA GLN A 63 -0.15 -19.07 4.08
C GLN A 63 0.04 -19.56 2.65
N ASN A 64 -0.75 -19.00 1.75
CA ASN A 64 -0.70 -19.21 0.31
C ASN A 64 -1.06 -17.91 -0.40
N TYR A 65 -0.59 -17.70 -1.63
CA TYR A 65 -1.07 -16.57 -2.43
C TYR A 65 -2.56 -16.75 -2.74
N PHE A 66 -3.33 -15.68 -2.55
CA PHE A 66 -4.78 -15.70 -2.74
C PHE A 66 -5.16 -15.98 -4.20
N ARG A 67 -4.55 -15.21 -5.10
CA ARG A 67 -4.71 -15.32 -6.55
C ARG A 67 -3.50 -14.68 -7.22
N TYR A 68 -2.93 -15.36 -8.20
CA TYR A 68 -1.85 -14.85 -9.04
C TYR A 68 -2.07 -15.35 -10.48
N PRO A 69 -1.77 -14.54 -11.51
CA PRO A 69 -2.01 -14.92 -12.89
C PRO A 69 -1.38 -16.27 -13.27
N THR A 70 -2.05 -17.00 -14.17
CA THR A 70 -1.57 -18.28 -14.67
C THR A 70 -0.78 -18.09 -15.96
N ALA A 71 0.35 -18.77 -16.04
CA ALA A 71 1.21 -18.82 -17.22
C ALA A 71 0.92 -20.07 -18.06
N LEU A 72 1.30 -20.05 -19.33
CA LEU A 72 1.35 -21.26 -20.14
C LEU A 72 2.39 -22.23 -19.58
N THR A 73 1.96 -23.46 -19.34
CA THR A 73 2.82 -24.52 -18.79
C THR A 73 3.22 -25.54 -19.85
N ASP A 74 2.66 -25.46 -21.05
CA ASP A 74 2.90 -26.41 -22.13
C ASP A 74 3.68 -25.75 -23.29
N SER A 75 4.80 -26.39 -23.66
CA SER A 75 5.70 -25.92 -24.71
C SER A 75 5.08 -26.01 -26.10
N TYR A 76 4.25 -27.02 -26.38
CA TYR A 76 3.57 -27.15 -27.66
C TYR A 76 2.56 -26.01 -27.82
N GLU A 77 1.72 -25.74 -26.81
CA GLU A 77 0.79 -24.62 -26.84
C GLU A 77 1.51 -23.29 -27.04
N TYR A 78 2.57 -23.05 -26.25
CA TYR A 78 3.35 -21.82 -26.34
C TYR A 78 3.94 -21.60 -27.75
N LEU A 79 4.54 -22.62 -28.35
CA LEU A 79 5.07 -22.53 -29.71
C LEU A 79 3.97 -22.43 -30.78
N ASN A 80 2.84 -23.11 -30.60
CA ASN A 80 1.71 -23.02 -31.51
C ASN A 80 1.12 -21.60 -31.53
N TYR A 81 0.96 -20.98 -30.37
CA TYR A 81 0.52 -19.59 -30.27
C TYR A 81 1.56 -18.61 -30.79
N ARG A 82 2.85 -18.91 -30.63
CA ARG A 82 3.93 -18.11 -31.18
C ARG A 82 3.94 -18.15 -32.71
N ALA A 83 3.75 -19.32 -33.31
CA ALA A 83 3.67 -19.49 -34.76
C ALA A 83 2.54 -18.63 -35.36
N ASP A 84 1.34 -18.72 -34.77
CA ASP A 84 0.18 -17.88 -35.13
C ASP A 84 0.50 -16.38 -35.00
N ALA A 85 1.11 -15.98 -33.87
CA ALA A 85 1.43 -14.58 -33.62
C ALA A 85 2.55 -14.02 -34.52
N GLU A 86 3.53 -14.83 -34.91
CA GLU A 86 4.56 -14.45 -35.88
C GLU A 86 3.95 -14.22 -37.26
N LEU A 87 2.97 -15.04 -37.66
CA LEU A 87 2.25 -14.88 -38.93
C LEU A 87 1.35 -13.64 -38.96
N ASN A 88 0.80 -13.25 -37.81
CA ASN A 88 0.02 -12.02 -37.67
C ASN A 88 0.88 -10.73 -37.61
N GLY A 89 2.21 -10.86 -37.60
CA GLY A 89 3.13 -9.72 -37.56
C GLY A 89 3.07 -8.83 -38.82
N VAL A 90 3.37 -7.53 -38.64
CA VAL A 90 3.38 -6.52 -39.72
C VAL A 90 4.78 -6.38 -40.33
N TYR A 91 4.89 -6.41 -41.66
CA TYR A 91 6.12 -6.18 -42.43
C TYR A 91 5.81 -5.31 -43.66
N ASN A 92 6.60 -4.24 -43.90
CA ASN A 92 6.47 -3.33 -45.06
C ASN A 92 5.03 -2.85 -45.38
N GLY A 93 4.25 -2.50 -44.36
CA GLY A 93 2.88 -2.00 -44.55
C GLY A 93 1.83 -3.06 -44.89
N GLY A 94 2.11 -4.35 -44.63
CA GLY A 94 1.14 -5.47 -44.69
C GLY A 94 1.43 -6.56 -43.65
N THR A 95 0.56 -7.56 -43.54
CA THR A 95 0.67 -8.69 -42.57
C THR A 95 1.30 -9.94 -43.20
N GLY A 96 2.05 -10.75 -42.44
CA GLY A 96 2.51 -12.08 -42.90
C GLY A 96 4.03 -12.30 -42.87
N LYS A 97 4.68 -12.17 -41.71
CA LYS A 97 6.15 -12.31 -41.57
C LYS A 97 6.68 -13.74 -41.82
N GLY A 98 5.81 -14.74 -41.84
CA GLY A 98 6.20 -16.16 -41.80
C GLY A 98 6.69 -16.58 -40.41
N THR A 99 6.70 -17.89 -40.13
CA THR A 99 7.26 -18.46 -38.88
C THR A 99 8.32 -19.50 -39.22
N SER A 100 9.36 -19.60 -38.40
CA SER A 100 10.36 -20.68 -38.49
C SER A 100 9.93 -21.93 -37.71
N ILE A 101 8.80 -21.88 -37.01
CA ILE A 101 8.26 -23.01 -36.24
C ILE A 101 7.58 -23.97 -37.22
N THR A 102 8.00 -25.23 -37.24
CA THR A 102 7.48 -26.25 -38.16
C THR A 102 6.49 -27.21 -37.46
N PRO A 103 5.57 -27.85 -38.21
CA PRO A 103 4.71 -28.90 -37.67
C PRO A 103 5.47 -30.07 -37.03
N ASP A 104 6.65 -30.41 -37.56
CA ASP A 104 7.52 -31.45 -37.00
C ASP A 104 8.07 -31.06 -35.64
N LEU A 105 8.52 -29.81 -35.47
CA LEU A 105 9.00 -29.29 -34.19
C LEU A 105 7.87 -29.28 -33.15
N LEU A 106 6.67 -28.84 -33.54
CA LEU A 106 5.49 -28.89 -32.67
C LEU A 106 5.15 -30.33 -32.27
N SER A 107 5.23 -31.28 -33.19
CA SER A 107 4.97 -32.70 -32.90
C SER A 107 5.96 -33.28 -31.88
N GLN A 108 7.23 -32.86 -31.93
CA GLN A 108 8.24 -33.25 -30.93
C GLN A 108 7.85 -32.76 -29.52
N TYR A 109 7.55 -31.46 -29.36
CA TYR A 109 7.10 -30.91 -28.08
C TYR A 109 5.77 -31.50 -27.60
N LYS A 110 4.85 -31.79 -28.52
CA LYS A 110 3.57 -32.45 -28.19
C LYS A 110 3.77 -33.85 -27.64
N SER A 111 4.74 -34.60 -28.19
CA SER A 111 5.07 -35.94 -27.71
C SER A 111 5.84 -35.94 -26.38
N GLY A 112 6.72 -34.94 -26.16
CA GLY A 112 7.51 -34.79 -24.94
C GLY A 112 8.46 -35.95 -24.61
N THR A 113 8.68 -36.90 -25.53
CA THR A 113 9.44 -38.13 -25.25
C THR A 113 10.95 -37.90 -25.21
N ASN A 114 11.45 -36.92 -25.95
CA ASN A 114 12.84 -36.52 -25.95
C ASN A 114 13.06 -35.46 -24.85
N PRO A 115 14.04 -35.63 -23.93
CA PRO A 115 14.33 -34.69 -22.85
C PRO A 115 14.54 -33.23 -23.29
N LEU A 116 14.97 -33.00 -24.53
CA LEU A 116 15.14 -31.65 -25.10
C LEU A 116 13.82 -30.93 -25.42
N TYR A 117 12.71 -31.68 -25.55
CA TYR A 117 11.42 -31.19 -26.02
C TYR A 117 10.32 -31.40 -24.98
N GLN A 118 10.62 -31.09 -23.72
CA GLN A 118 9.70 -31.28 -22.60
C GLN A 118 9.33 -29.95 -21.95
N SER A 119 8.04 -29.79 -21.65
CA SER A 119 7.48 -28.65 -20.94
C SER A 119 7.95 -28.56 -19.48
N PHE A 120 8.17 -27.33 -18.99
CA PHE A 120 8.46 -27.04 -17.60
C PHE A 120 7.42 -26.08 -16.99
N ASN A 121 6.95 -26.38 -15.79
CA ASN A 121 5.95 -25.57 -15.09
C ASN A 121 6.62 -24.70 -14.01
N TRP A 122 6.97 -23.46 -14.40
CA TRP A 122 7.55 -22.48 -13.48
C TRP A 122 6.63 -22.10 -12.34
N ARG A 123 5.31 -22.00 -12.56
CA ARG A 123 4.35 -21.69 -11.50
C ARG A 123 4.35 -22.75 -10.41
N LYS A 124 4.40 -24.03 -10.81
CA LYS A 124 4.50 -25.14 -9.86
C LYS A 124 5.81 -25.06 -9.07
N TYR A 125 6.93 -24.92 -9.76
CA TYR A 125 8.26 -24.89 -9.16
C TYR A 125 8.45 -23.73 -8.16
N ILE A 126 7.87 -22.56 -8.46
CA ILE A 126 8.04 -21.35 -7.65
C ILE A 126 6.99 -21.26 -6.54
N PHE A 127 5.70 -21.48 -6.82
CA PHE A 127 4.63 -21.22 -5.85
C PHE A 127 3.96 -22.48 -5.29
N GLU A 128 3.66 -23.48 -6.11
CA GLU A 128 2.90 -24.65 -5.63
C GLU A 128 3.77 -25.57 -4.78
N ASP A 129 5.04 -25.75 -5.15
CA ASP A 129 6.00 -26.55 -4.38
C ASP A 129 6.41 -25.84 -3.06
N ASN A 130 6.25 -24.50 -3.00
CA ASN A 130 6.45 -23.67 -1.81
C ASN A 130 5.12 -23.27 -1.13
N ALA A 131 4.01 -23.91 -1.50
CA ALA A 131 2.70 -23.66 -0.92
C ALA A 131 2.67 -24.04 0.56
N ASN A 132 1.70 -23.49 1.28
CA ASN A 132 1.50 -23.69 2.71
C ASN A 132 2.73 -23.27 3.53
N ALA A 133 3.27 -22.09 3.25
CA ALA A 133 4.41 -21.60 4.03
C ALA A 133 3.95 -21.39 5.49
N PRO A 134 4.71 -21.88 6.49
CA PRO A 134 4.29 -21.83 7.88
C PRO A 134 4.42 -20.42 8.45
N MET A 135 3.48 -20.06 9.32
CA MET A 135 3.51 -18.87 10.14
C MET A 135 3.06 -19.22 11.56
N ASN A 136 3.71 -18.66 12.56
CA ASN A 136 3.35 -18.84 13.96
C ASN A 136 3.47 -17.54 14.74
N THR A 137 2.51 -17.33 15.64
CA THR A 137 2.60 -16.25 16.62
C THR A 137 2.35 -16.79 18.01
N THR A 138 3.15 -16.31 18.97
CA THR A 138 2.99 -16.64 20.38
C THR A 138 3.11 -15.36 21.19
N ASN A 139 2.05 -15.02 21.91
CA ASN A 139 2.00 -13.92 22.86
C ASN A 139 1.90 -14.47 24.28
N LEU A 140 2.78 -13.94 25.14
CA LEU A 140 2.71 -14.10 26.58
C LEU A 140 2.45 -12.72 27.16
N ASN A 141 1.43 -12.59 28.01
CA ASN A 141 1.20 -11.34 28.73
C ASN A 141 0.84 -11.57 30.19
N PHE A 142 1.29 -10.63 31.01
CA PHE A 142 1.12 -10.61 32.45
C PHE A 142 0.58 -9.23 32.84
N SER A 143 -0.56 -9.20 33.50
CA SER A 143 -1.24 -7.94 33.82
C SER A 143 -1.89 -8.00 35.19
N GLY A 144 -1.97 -6.87 35.87
CA GLY A 144 -2.61 -6.76 37.18
C GLY A 144 -2.37 -5.39 37.79
N GLY A 145 -2.91 -5.17 38.98
CA GLY A 145 -2.66 -3.93 39.70
C GLY A 145 -3.63 -3.64 40.83
N GLY A 146 -3.14 -2.93 41.84
CA GLY A 146 -3.94 -2.45 42.96
C GLY A 146 -4.03 -0.93 43.00
N GLU A 147 -4.35 -0.37 44.16
CA GLU A 147 -4.45 1.09 44.31
C GLU A 147 -3.13 1.83 44.07
N LYS A 148 -1.99 1.20 44.37
CA LYS A 148 -0.66 1.82 44.32
C LYS A 148 0.11 1.57 43.03
N VAL A 149 -0.04 0.41 42.40
CA VAL A 149 0.73 0.03 41.20
C VAL A 149 -0.15 -0.78 40.28
N ASN A 150 -0.13 -0.40 39.00
CA ASN A 150 -0.74 -1.09 37.88
C ASN A 150 0.35 -1.47 36.89
N PHE A 151 0.29 -2.67 36.32
CA PHE A 151 1.31 -3.13 35.37
C PHE A 151 0.70 -4.02 34.27
N TYR A 152 1.27 -3.90 33.08
CA TYR A 152 1.05 -4.80 31.96
C TYR A 152 2.41 -5.07 31.31
N VAL A 153 2.78 -6.33 31.16
CA VAL A 153 4.03 -6.74 30.49
C VAL A 153 3.67 -7.80 29.47
N SER A 154 4.17 -7.67 28.24
CA SER A 154 3.95 -8.66 27.19
C SER A 154 5.20 -8.88 26.34
N ALA A 155 5.35 -10.12 25.87
CA ALA A 155 6.26 -10.49 24.81
C ALA A 155 5.49 -11.23 23.71
N THR A 156 5.66 -10.82 22.45
CA THR A 156 5.07 -11.51 21.30
C THR A 156 6.18 -11.92 20.34
N ASN A 157 6.25 -13.18 19.96
CA ASN A 157 7.10 -13.65 18.88
C ASN A 157 6.24 -14.00 17.66
N LEU A 158 6.65 -13.50 16.49
CA LEU A 158 6.12 -13.84 15.16
C LEU A 158 7.27 -14.45 14.36
N SER A 159 7.03 -15.61 13.77
CA SER A 159 7.92 -16.23 12.79
C SER A 159 7.09 -16.57 11.55
N GLN A 160 7.59 -16.17 10.38
CA GLN A 160 6.87 -16.27 9.13
C GLN A 160 7.84 -16.64 8.01
N LYS A 161 7.46 -17.66 7.23
CA LYS A 161 8.10 -17.99 5.95
C LYS A 161 7.29 -17.41 4.78
N SER A 162 7.92 -17.24 3.63
CA SER A 162 7.25 -16.81 2.40
C SER A 162 6.77 -18.00 1.55
N ASN A 163 5.78 -17.75 0.69
CA ASN A 163 5.37 -18.69 -0.37
C ASN A 163 6.39 -18.74 -1.53
N LEU A 164 7.50 -18.02 -1.39
CA LEU A 164 8.69 -18.07 -2.23
C LEU A 164 9.73 -19.05 -1.68
N GLY A 165 9.40 -19.84 -0.66
CA GLY A 165 10.31 -20.88 -0.13
C GLY A 165 11.09 -20.45 1.11
N ASN A 166 11.97 -21.34 1.55
CA ASN A 166 12.55 -21.33 2.89
C ASN A 166 13.61 -20.26 3.16
N GLU A 167 14.16 -19.63 2.12
CA GLU A 167 15.21 -18.61 2.28
C GLU A 167 14.62 -17.24 2.68
N TRP A 168 13.35 -17.01 2.36
CA TRP A 168 12.60 -15.82 2.75
C TRP A 168 11.97 -15.99 4.13
N ASN A 169 12.63 -15.42 5.14
CA ASN A 169 12.20 -15.52 6.52
C ASN A 169 12.01 -14.14 7.15
N PHE A 170 10.96 -14.04 7.96
CA PHE A 170 10.69 -12.88 8.78
C PHE A 170 10.45 -13.31 10.22
N ASN A 171 11.23 -12.76 11.15
CA ASN A 171 11.13 -13.01 12.58
C ASN A 171 11.01 -11.68 13.31
N ARG A 172 10.05 -11.57 14.23
CA ARG A 172 9.86 -10.37 15.05
C ARG A 172 9.50 -10.74 16.47
N THR A 173 10.23 -10.18 17.43
CA THR A 173 9.92 -10.26 18.85
C THR A 173 9.59 -8.86 19.36
N ASN A 174 8.34 -8.66 19.73
CA ASN A 174 7.84 -7.45 20.38
C ASN A 174 7.91 -7.59 21.91
N PHE A 175 8.23 -6.49 22.58
CA PHE A 175 8.17 -6.35 24.03
C PHE A 175 7.37 -5.10 24.40
N GLN A 176 6.42 -5.24 25.31
CA GLN A 176 5.63 -4.12 25.86
C GLN A 176 5.69 -4.16 27.38
N SER A 177 5.91 -3.02 28.02
CA SER A 177 5.79 -2.85 29.46
C SER A 177 5.16 -1.50 29.78
N ASN A 178 3.98 -1.53 30.41
CA ASN A 178 3.25 -0.36 30.86
C ASN A 178 3.10 -0.45 32.37
N VAL A 179 3.81 0.40 33.12
CA VAL A 179 3.77 0.42 34.58
C VAL A 179 3.33 1.80 35.04
N THR A 180 2.32 1.84 35.90
CA THR A 180 1.80 3.06 36.51
C THR A 180 1.85 2.94 38.02
N ALA A 181 2.69 3.75 38.66
CA ALA A 181 2.76 3.89 40.10
C ALA A 181 1.94 5.12 40.55
N LYS A 182 1.22 4.97 41.66
CA LYS A 182 0.42 6.02 42.30
C LYS A 182 0.93 6.19 43.74
N PRO A 183 2.03 6.95 43.95
CA PRO A 183 2.57 7.17 45.29
C PRO A 183 1.55 7.74 46.28
N ASN A 184 0.62 8.56 45.79
CA ASN A 184 -0.55 9.05 46.52
C ASN A 184 -1.70 9.37 45.54
N LYS A 185 -2.86 9.76 46.07
CA LYS A 185 -4.07 10.05 45.26
C LYS A 185 -3.93 11.22 44.25
N ASN A 186 -2.93 12.08 44.44
CA ASN A 186 -2.71 13.28 43.63
C ASN A 186 -1.58 13.11 42.62
N LEU A 187 -0.78 12.04 42.68
CA LEU A 187 0.37 11.84 41.81
C LEU A 187 0.34 10.45 41.18
N SER A 188 0.42 10.39 39.86
CA SER A 188 0.60 9.17 39.08
C SER A 188 1.85 9.30 38.21
N ILE A 189 2.69 8.27 38.22
CA ILE A 189 3.91 8.20 37.41
C ILE A 189 3.78 6.95 36.54
N SER A 190 3.82 7.12 35.23
CA SER A 190 3.68 6.04 34.25
C SER A 190 4.94 5.91 33.41
N MET A 191 5.45 4.70 33.27
CA MET A 191 6.53 4.34 32.33
C MET A 191 5.96 3.35 31.32
N ASN A 192 5.99 3.73 30.04
CA ASN A 192 5.55 2.89 28.93
C ASN A 192 6.77 2.60 28.06
N VAL A 193 7.09 1.33 27.88
CA VAL A 193 8.19 0.85 27.06
C VAL A 193 7.63 -0.07 25.99
N ASN A 194 7.87 0.27 24.74
CA ASN A 194 7.60 -0.59 23.59
C ASN A 194 8.92 -0.87 22.88
N GLY A 195 9.19 -2.12 22.54
CA GLY A 195 10.38 -2.49 21.78
C GLY A 195 10.10 -3.59 20.78
N ARG A 196 10.96 -3.67 19.77
CA ARG A 196 10.99 -4.80 18.85
C ARG A 196 12.41 -5.14 18.42
N LEU A 197 12.62 -6.44 18.26
CA LEU A 197 13.74 -7.01 17.54
C LEU A 197 13.16 -7.68 16.31
N GLU A 198 13.68 -7.35 15.14
CA GLU A 198 13.18 -7.89 13.87
C GLU A 198 14.35 -8.29 12.99
N THR A 199 14.23 -9.44 12.36
CA THR A 199 15.18 -9.94 11.38
C THR A 199 14.42 -10.38 10.14
N ARG A 200 14.80 -9.82 9.00
CA ARG A 200 14.38 -10.27 7.67
C ARG A 200 15.59 -10.85 6.95
N THR A 201 15.42 -12.01 6.34
CA THR A 201 16.42 -12.61 5.45
C THR A 201 15.75 -13.05 4.17
N ASN A 202 16.52 -12.98 3.09
CA ASN A 202 16.15 -13.46 1.78
C ASN A 202 17.43 -13.57 0.92
N PRO A 203 17.38 -14.21 -0.25
CA PRO A 203 18.49 -14.20 -1.21
C PRO A 203 19.00 -12.78 -1.52
N GLY A 204 20.32 -12.62 -1.51
CA GLY A 204 20.98 -11.36 -1.84
C GLY A 204 21.12 -11.23 -3.36
N VAL A 205 20.36 -10.34 -3.98
CA VAL A 205 20.35 -10.15 -5.44
C VAL A 205 20.25 -8.65 -5.77
N PRO A 206 20.62 -8.25 -7.00
CA PRO A 206 20.60 -6.84 -7.39
C PRO A 206 19.29 -6.13 -7.06
N GLY A 207 19.40 -5.01 -6.34
CA GLY A 207 18.27 -4.16 -5.95
C GLY A 207 17.69 -4.44 -4.55
N GLY A 208 18.17 -5.48 -3.84
CA GLY A 208 17.85 -5.75 -2.44
C GLY A 208 16.42 -6.23 -2.12
N ASP A 209 15.44 -5.95 -2.98
CA ASP A 209 14.03 -6.41 -2.88
C ASP A 209 13.75 -7.55 -3.86
N ASP A 210 13.91 -8.77 -3.38
CA ASP A 210 13.96 -9.99 -4.17
C ASP A 210 12.63 -10.73 -4.30
N TYR A 211 11.52 -10.12 -3.85
CA TYR A 211 10.18 -10.67 -4.04
C TYR A 211 9.68 -10.48 -5.49
N SER A 212 10.27 -9.53 -6.22
CA SER A 212 9.89 -9.18 -7.60
C SER A 212 10.41 -10.18 -8.65
N LEU A 213 11.62 -10.72 -8.46
CA LEU A 213 12.21 -11.65 -9.45
C LEU A 213 11.44 -12.98 -9.54
N PRO A 214 11.07 -13.67 -8.44
CA PRO A 214 10.25 -14.88 -8.50
C PRO A 214 8.86 -14.64 -9.09
N THR A 215 8.25 -13.51 -8.77
CA THR A 215 6.90 -13.17 -9.26
C THR A 215 6.93 -12.87 -10.76
N GLN A 216 7.95 -12.17 -11.25
CA GLN A 216 8.20 -12.01 -12.69
C GLN A 216 8.55 -13.33 -13.37
N ALA A 217 9.35 -14.19 -12.74
CA ALA A 217 9.79 -15.47 -13.31
C ALA A 217 8.63 -16.37 -13.74
N VAL A 218 7.51 -16.36 -13.02
CA VAL A 218 6.32 -17.16 -13.38
C VAL A 218 5.77 -16.79 -14.76
N LEU A 219 5.85 -15.51 -15.15
CA LEU A 219 5.28 -15.01 -16.40
C LEU A 219 6.31 -14.68 -17.49
N ARG A 220 7.57 -14.55 -17.07
CA ARG A 220 8.70 -14.25 -17.93
C ARG A 220 9.42 -15.50 -18.40
N ASN A 221 9.46 -16.57 -17.59
CA ASN A 221 10.14 -17.78 -17.99
C ASN A 221 9.18 -18.66 -18.81
N THR A 222 9.61 -19.06 -20.00
CA THR A 222 8.77 -19.83 -20.92
C THR A 222 8.72 -21.30 -20.50
N PRO A 223 7.69 -22.08 -20.91
CA PRO A 223 7.65 -23.52 -20.63
C PRO A 223 8.73 -24.32 -21.38
N LEU A 224 9.47 -23.68 -22.30
CA LEU A 224 10.63 -24.26 -23.00
C LEU A 224 11.90 -24.23 -22.14
N GLU A 225 11.93 -23.35 -21.14
CA GLU A 225 13.07 -23.06 -20.29
C GLU A 225 13.03 -23.89 -19.01
N ARG A 226 14.21 -24.21 -18.49
CA ARG A 226 14.38 -25.02 -17.26
C ARG A 226 15.33 -24.34 -16.29
N PRO A 227 15.20 -24.60 -14.97
CA PRO A 227 16.11 -24.04 -13.97
C PRO A 227 17.56 -24.49 -14.15
N PHE A 228 17.77 -25.74 -14.56
CA PHE A 228 19.07 -26.36 -14.70
C PHE A 228 19.27 -26.93 -16.10
N ALA A 229 20.47 -26.79 -16.64
CA ALA A 229 20.82 -27.36 -17.94
C ALA A 229 20.71 -28.89 -17.84
N ASN A 230 19.87 -29.49 -18.69
CA ASN A 230 19.57 -30.93 -18.68
C ASN A 230 19.24 -31.48 -17.27
N ASP A 231 18.51 -30.68 -16.48
CA ASP A 231 18.07 -30.99 -15.10
C ASP A 231 19.19 -31.35 -14.11
N ASN A 232 20.44 -30.97 -14.38
CA ASN A 232 21.56 -31.20 -13.48
C ASN A 232 21.76 -30.01 -12.52
N PRO A 233 21.51 -30.14 -11.20
CA PRO A 233 21.55 -29.03 -10.25
C PRO A 233 22.90 -28.30 -10.14
N LEU A 234 23.99 -28.89 -10.64
CA LEU A 234 25.32 -28.27 -10.68
C LEU A 234 25.45 -27.18 -11.76
N TYR A 235 24.58 -27.20 -12.77
CA TYR A 235 24.68 -26.34 -13.95
C TYR A 235 23.40 -25.54 -14.13
N LEU A 236 23.39 -24.31 -13.59
CA LEU A 236 22.28 -23.37 -13.76
C LEU A 236 22.06 -23.09 -15.25
N SER A 237 20.81 -23.21 -15.73
CA SER A 237 20.50 -23.02 -17.14
C SER A 237 20.63 -21.56 -17.57
N ASP A 238 21.14 -21.35 -18.79
CA ASP A 238 21.08 -20.05 -19.48
C ASP A 238 19.66 -19.81 -20.01
N LEU A 239 18.97 -18.84 -19.40
CA LEU A 239 17.66 -18.38 -19.89
C LEU A 239 17.80 -17.30 -20.98
N GLY A 240 19.00 -17.01 -21.46
CA GLY A 240 19.23 -15.94 -22.43
C GLY A 240 19.31 -14.57 -21.76
N GLY A 241 18.45 -13.63 -22.17
CA GLY A 241 18.49 -12.23 -21.74
C GLY A 241 18.01 -11.98 -20.31
N HIS A 242 17.58 -13.02 -19.59
CA HIS A 242 16.86 -12.91 -18.31
C HIS A 242 17.31 -13.92 -17.26
N ALA A 243 18.61 -14.22 -17.20
CA ALA A 243 19.17 -15.13 -16.20
C ALA A 243 18.78 -14.81 -14.74
N ALA A 244 18.53 -13.54 -14.40
CA ALA A 244 18.10 -13.12 -13.07
C ALA A 244 16.71 -13.64 -12.64
N THR A 245 15.84 -14.02 -13.59
CA THR A 245 14.55 -14.66 -13.28
C THR A 245 14.64 -16.18 -13.22
N ASN A 246 15.83 -16.78 -13.35
CA ASN A 246 16.00 -18.19 -13.06
C ASN A 246 15.86 -18.43 -11.55
N TYR A 247 14.69 -18.92 -11.14
CA TYR A 247 14.38 -19.10 -9.72
C TYR A 247 15.36 -20.00 -8.97
N ALA A 248 16.01 -20.95 -9.66
CA ALA A 248 17.01 -21.80 -9.03
C ALA A 248 18.24 -21.03 -8.51
N PHE A 249 18.52 -19.82 -9.03
CA PHE A 249 19.56 -18.93 -8.51
C PHE A 249 19.14 -18.18 -7.24
N LEU A 250 17.84 -18.02 -6.99
CA LEU A 250 17.30 -17.22 -5.89
C LEU A 250 17.32 -18.01 -4.57
N ASN A 251 18.53 -18.29 -4.09
CA ASN A 251 18.80 -18.91 -2.80
C ASN A 251 20.11 -18.34 -2.21
N GLU A 252 20.36 -18.57 -0.92
CA GLU A 252 21.55 -18.01 -0.26
C GLU A 252 22.90 -18.54 -0.78
N GLN A 253 22.90 -19.73 -1.41
CA GLN A 253 24.11 -20.38 -1.91
C GLN A 253 24.57 -19.81 -3.26
N LEU A 254 23.65 -19.60 -4.19
CA LEU A 254 23.94 -19.10 -5.54
C LEU A 254 23.76 -17.59 -5.64
N GLY A 255 22.69 -17.05 -5.04
CA GLY A 255 22.36 -15.63 -5.02
C GLY A 255 23.28 -14.82 -4.14
N GLY A 256 23.60 -15.35 -2.96
CA GLY A 256 24.18 -14.57 -1.88
C GLY A 256 23.11 -14.26 -0.84
N LYS A 257 23.41 -13.39 0.12
CA LYS A 257 22.61 -13.24 1.33
C LYS A 257 22.25 -11.79 1.60
N PHE A 258 20.97 -11.55 1.79
CA PHE A 258 20.42 -10.32 2.32
C PHE A 258 19.95 -10.52 3.77
N ARG A 259 20.24 -9.53 4.62
CA ARG A 259 19.75 -9.48 5.99
C ARG A 259 19.50 -8.05 6.44
N GLN A 260 18.32 -7.82 6.99
CA GLN A 260 18.00 -6.60 7.73
C GLN A 260 17.69 -6.95 9.18
N ASN A 261 18.36 -6.28 10.11
CA ASN A 261 18.05 -6.35 11.53
C ASN A 261 17.62 -4.98 12.04
N TRP A 262 16.42 -4.91 12.62
CA TRP A 262 15.94 -3.74 13.34
C TRP A 262 15.95 -3.99 14.84
N ARG A 263 16.43 -2.99 15.58
CA ARG A 263 16.33 -2.91 17.04
C ARG A 263 15.69 -1.59 17.38
N VAL A 264 14.50 -1.65 17.97
CA VAL A 264 13.71 -0.47 18.23
C VAL A 264 13.29 -0.44 19.69
N LEU A 265 13.37 0.73 20.30
CA LEU A 265 12.88 0.99 21.65
C LEU A 265 12.23 2.37 21.71
N THR A 266 10.99 2.41 22.18
CA THR A 266 10.29 3.61 22.59
C THR A 266 10.13 3.58 24.10
N SER A 267 10.69 4.57 24.79
CA SER A 267 10.48 4.79 26.22
C SER A 267 9.68 6.06 26.43
N ALA A 268 8.65 6.01 27.26
CA ALA A 268 7.78 7.15 27.53
C ALA A 268 7.46 7.26 29.04
N LEU A 269 7.91 8.35 29.64
CA LEU A 269 7.61 8.73 31.01
C LEU A 269 6.48 9.77 31.01
N SER A 270 5.44 9.52 31.80
CA SER A 270 4.35 10.46 32.05
C SER A 270 4.19 10.69 33.55
N ILE A 271 4.09 11.94 33.96
CA ILE A 271 3.82 12.33 35.35
C ILE A 271 2.53 13.14 35.35
N ASP A 272 1.50 12.63 36.02
CA ASP A 272 0.19 13.27 36.17
C ASP A 272 0.03 13.72 37.63
N TYR A 273 -0.18 15.02 37.85
CA TYR A 273 -0.40 15.64 39.16
C TYR A 273 -1.77 16.33 39.24
N ASN A 274 -2.65 15.84 40.10
CA ASN A 274 -3.93 16.48 40.42
C ASN A 274 -3.69 17.54 41.51
N VAL A 275 -4.08 18.78 41.25
CA VAL A 275 -3.87 19.88 42.20
C VAL A 275 -4.95 19.81 43.29
N PRO A 276 -4.61 19.45 44.55
CA PRO A 276 -5.63 19.11 45.54
C PRO A 276 -6.41 20.33 46.05
N PHE A 277 -5.84 21.53 45.92
CA PHE A 277 -6.43 22.78 46.39
C PHE A 277 -7.20 23.54 45.29
N ILE A 278 -7.14 23.09 44.02
CA ILE A 278 -7.94 23.65 42.92
C ILE A 278 -8.70 22.50 42.25
N LYS A 279 -9.99 22.39 42.60
CA LYS A 279 -10.85 21.35 42.05
C LYS A 279 -10.86 21.39 40.52
N GLY A 280 -10.53 20.25 39.91
CA GLY A 280 -10.54 20.08 38.45
C GLY A 280 -9.21 20.38 37.74
N LEU A 281 -8.25 21.03 38.42
CA LEU A 281 -6.96 21.37 37.82
C LEU A 281 -5.96 20.21 37.89
N LYS A 282 -5.31 19.91 36.77
CA LYS A 282 -4.32 18.84 36.60
C LYS A 282 -3.14 19.33 35.78
N PHE A 283 -1.95 18.86 36.13
CA PHE A 283 -0.73 19.02 35.36
C PHE A 283 -0.26 17.67 34.87
N LYS A 284 0.20 17.61 33.63
CA LYS A 284 0.83 16.42 33.07
C LYS A 284 2.10 16.79 32.32
N GLY A 285 3.19 16.10 32.65
CA GLY A 285 4.44 16.15 31.88
C GLY A 285 4.64 14.82 31.16
N ASN A 286 4.96 14.87 29.86
CA ASN A 286 5.36 13.68 29.10
C ASN A 286 6.75 13.88 28.51
N PHE A 287 7.58 12.85 28.63
CA PHE A 287 8.85 12.72 27.94
C PHE A 287 8.86 11.39 27.21
N SER A 288 9.14 11.39 25.91
CA SER A 288 9.33 10.17 25.14
C SER A 288 10.60 10.23 24.32
N HIS A 289 11.33 9.13 24.33
CA HIS A 289 12.50 8.92 23.49
C HIS A 289 12.36 7.62 22.71
N TYR A 290 12.50 7.73 21.41
CA TYR A 290 12.46 6.64 20.44
C TYR A 290 13.83 6.49 19.81
N ILE A 291 14.32 5.25 19.79
CA ILE A 291 15.52 4.85 19.07
C ILE A 291 15.16 3.69 18.14
N ALA A 292 15.56 3.79 16.88
CA ALA A 292 15.60 2.66 15.98
C ALA A 292 16.98 2.55 15.35
N ASP A 293 17.52 1.34 15.38
CA ASP A 293 18.81 0.96 14.84
C ASP A 293 18.58 -0.11 13.78
N LEU A 294 18.93 0.20 12.53
CA LEU A 294 18.94 -0.73 11.42
C LEU A 294 20.38 -1.12 11.12
N LEU A 295 20.63 -2.43 11.10
CA LEU A 295 21.78 -3.02 10.43
C LEU A 295 21.30 -3.76 9.19
N TYR A 296 21.60 -3.17 8.05
CA TYR A 296 21.39 -3.75 6.73
C TYR A 296 22.69 -4.37 6.24
N ASP A 297 22.61 -5.57 5.70
CA ASP A 297 23.76 -6.32 5.24
C ASP A 297 23.36 -7.14 4.01
N ASN A 298 23.92 -6.81 2.84
CA ASN A 298 23.62 -7.49 1.58
C ASN A 298 24.91 -7.90 0.88
N THR A 299 24.91 -9.12 0.35
CA THR A 299 25.98 -9.69 -0.48
C THR A 299 25.35 -10.38 -1.67
N GLU A 300 25.70 -9.96 -2.86
CA GLU A 300 25.24 -10.53 -4.12
C GLU A 300 26.42 -11.27 -4.76
N TYR A 301 26.19 -12.53 -5.06
CA TYR A 301 27.18 -13.41 -5.65
C TYR A 301 27.14 -13.31 -7.17
N THR A 302 28.33 -13.37 -7.76
CA THR A 302 28.45 -13.62 -9.19
C THR A 302 28.19 -15.08 -9.49
N PHE A 303 27.53 -15.37 -10.61
CA PHE A 303 27.26 -16.72 -11.06
C PHE A 303 27.37 -16.80 -12.58
N ILE A 304 27.55 -18.03 -13.08
CA ILE A 304 27.60 -18.33 -14.50
C ILE A 304 26.51 -19.33 -14.87
N THR A 305 26.02 -19.22 -16.10
CA THR A 305 24.98 -20.09 -16.66
C THR A 305 25.51 -20.99 -17.76
N TYR A 306 24.82 -22.11 -17.99
CA TYR A 306 25.25 -23.17 -18.88
C TYR A 306 24.16 -23.55 -19.88
N SER A 307 24.59 -24.07 -21.03
CA SER A 307 23.76 -24.84 -21.95
C SER A 307 24.25 -26.29 -22.02
N TYR A 308 23.37 -27.22 -22.34
CA TYR A 308 23.73 -28.62 -22.51
C TYR A 308 23.83 -28.98 -24.00
N ASN A 309 24.95 -29.57 -24.40
CA ASN A 309 25.12 -30.16 -25.72
C ASN A 309 24.84 -31.67 -25.66
N PRO A 310 23.72 -32.15 -26.22
CA PRO A 310 23.35 -33.56 -26.17
C PRO A 310 24.23 -34.47 -27.05
N ALA A 311 24.84 -33.94 -28.11
CA ALA A 311 25.68 -34.72 -29.02
C ALA A 311 26.96 -35.21 -28.32
N ASP A 312 27.59 -34.30 -27.57
CA ASP A 312 28.85 -34.56 -26.87
C ASP A 312 28.65 -34.82 -25.36
N LYS A 313 27.41 -34.71 -24.86
CA LYS A 313 27.03 -34.80 -23.45
C LYS A 313 27.80 -33.84 -22.53
N THR A 314 28.11 -32.64 -23.04
CA THR A 314 28.90 -31.62 -22.32
C THR A 314 28.05 -30.43 -21.89
N TYR A 315 28.50 -29.73 -20.84
CA TYR A 315 27.92 -28.46 -20.39
C TYR A 315 28.81 -27.32 -20.88
N ILE A 316 28.23 -26.41 -21.66
CA ILE A 316 28.91 -25.26 -22.23
C ILE A 316 28.70 -24.09 -21.28
N ASN A 317 29.80 -23.53 -20.77
CA ASN A 317 29.75 -22.27 -20.03
C ASN A 317 29.50 -21.14 -21.02
N ASN A 318 28.38 -20.43 -20.87
CA ASN A 318 28.00 -19.38 -21.80
C ASN A 318 28.63 -18.01 -21.46
N GLY A 319 29.37 -17.90 -20.35
CA GLY A 319 29.93 -16.64 -19.87
C GLY A 319 28.87 -15.59 -19.49
N LYS A 320 27.62 -16.01 -19.33
CA LYS A 320 26.47 -15.19 -18.94
C LYS A 320 26.07 -15.48 -17.50
N GLY A 321 25.32 -14.57 -16.89
CA GLY A 321 24.92 -14.61 -15.48
C GLY A 321 25.18 -13.27 -14.80
N SER A 322 25.23 -13.24 -13.46
CA SER A 322 25.69 -12.04 -12.74
C SER A 322 27.21 -12.01 -12.69
N THR A 323 27.81 -10.98 -13.26
CA THR A 323 29.26 -10.75 -13.24
C THR A 323 29.67 -9.56 -12.36
N ASN A 324 28.71 -8.92 -11.70
CA ASN A 324 28.93 -7.76 -10.85
C ASN A 324 28.84 -8.16 -9.38
N PRO A 325 29.96 -8.49 -8.71
CA PRO A 325 29.93 -8.81 -7.29
C PRO A 325 29.55 -7.56 -6.50
N TRP A 326 28.66 -7.70 -5.53
CA TRP A 326 28.15 -6.57 -4.75
C TRP A 326 28.17 -6.89 -3.27
N ARG A 327 28.75 -6.00 -2.47
CA ARG A 327 28.76 -6.14 -1.01
C ARG A 327 28.53 -4.79 -0.38
N GLU A 328 27.44 -4.67 0.37
CA GLU A 328 27.07 -3.44 1.03
C GLU A 328 26.65 -3.63 2.49
N ARG A 329 26.85 -2.58 3.28
CA ARG A 329 26.41 -2.51 4.66
C ARG A 329 25.86 -1.12 4.95
N GLU A 330 24.66 -1.06 5.51
CA GLU A 330 24.07 0.17 6.03
C GLU A 330 23.87 0.10 7.52
N GLN A 331 24.21 1.19 8.20
CA GLN A 331 23.78 1.47 9.55
C GLN A 331 22.93 2.72 9.53
N ARG A 332 21.67 2.60 9.99
CA ARG A 332 20.78 3.74 10.12
C ARG A 332 20.28 3.85 11.55
N LYS A 333 20.40 5.04 12.12
CA LYS A 333 19.93 5.36 13.46
C LYS A 333 18.91 6.49 13.41
N GLU A 334 17.70 6.21 13.86
CA GLU A 334 16.63 7.18 14.03
C GLU A 334 16.46 7.48 15.51
N LEU A 335 16.55 8.75 15.87
CA LEU A 335 16.35 9.27 17.21
C LEU A 335 15.19 10.24 17.19
N ASN A 336 14.15 10.01 17.97
CA ASN A 336 13.03 10.94 18.10
C ASN A 336 12.72 11.21 19.57
N THR A 337 12.74 12.49 19.95
CA THR A 337 12.43 12.95 21.30
C THR A 337 11.22 13.85 21.28
N THR A 338 10.21 13.52 22.08
CA THR A 338 9.01 14.32 22.28
C THR A 338 8.91 14.76 23.74
N ILE A 339 8.73 16.06 23.97
CA ILE A 339 8.50 16.64 25.29
C ILE A 339 7.18 17.40 25.25
N GLN A 340 6.29 17.12 26.20
CA GLN A 340 5.02 17.83 26.34
C GLN A 340 4.78 18.28 27.78
N GLY A 341 4.29 19.51 27.93
CA GLY A 341 3.68 20.01 29.16
C GLY A 341 2.20 20.28 28.90
N ILE A 342 1.33 19.70 29.73
CA ILE A 342 -0.12 19.79 29.58
C ILE A 342 -0.72 20.29 30.90
N MET A 343 -1.58 21.30 30.80
CA MET A 343 -2.39 21.78 31.92
C MET A 343 -3.86 21.63 31.54
N THR A 344 -4.64 21.00 32.40
CA THR A 344 -6.07 20.75 32.16
C THR A 344 -6.89 21.23 33.35
N TYR A 345 -8.01 21.91 33.10
CA TYR A 345 -9.01 22.26 34.09
C TYR A 345 -10.36 21.69 33.66
N ASP A 346 -10.92 20.75 34.42
CA ASP A 346 -12.25 20.20 34.17
C ASP A 346 -13.11 20.28 35.44
N ASN A 347 -14.18 21.07 35.39
CA ASN A 347 -15.08 21.22 36.53
C ASN A 347 -16.54 21.36 36.11
N LYS A 348 -17.45 20.98 37.01
CA LYS A 348 -18.91 21.06 36.84
C LYS A 348 -19.52 22.03 37.85
N PHE A 349 -20.25 23.01 37.32
CA PHE A 349 -21.00 24.04 38.03
C PHE A 349 -22.49 23.85 37.74
N ASN A 350 -23.19 23.13 38.62
CA ASN A 350 -24.60 22.74 38.41
C ASN A 350 -24.78 22.02 37.06
N ASN A 351 -25.47 22.68 36.13
CA ASN A 351 -25.79 22.15 34.80
C ASN A 351 -24.75 22.52 33.74
N HIS A 352 -23.67 23.20 34.12
CA HIS A 352 -22.59 23.62 33.24
C HIS A 352 -21.33 22.81 33.55
N SER A 353 -20.76 22.16 32.55
CA SER A 353 -19.41 21.58 32.66
C SER A 353 -18.46 22.39 31.78
N ILE A 354 -17.35 22.82 32.35
CA ILE A 354 -16.31 23.60 31.67
C ILE A 354 -15.02 22.78 31.70
N GLY A 355 -14.44 22.61 30.52
CA GLY A 355 -13.12 22.02 30.31
C GLY A 355 -12.21 23.03 29.62
N ALA A 356 -10.96 23.12 30.04
CA ALA A 356 -9.92 23.89 29.37
C ALA A 356 -8.62 23.09 29.36
N THR A 357 -7.86 23.16 28.26
CA THR A 357 -6.56 22.49 28.14
C THR A 357 -5.55 23.40 27.45
N LEU A 358 -4.36 23.48 28.02
CA LEU A 358 -3.18 24.10 27.41
C LEU A 358 -2.11 23.02 27.20
N VAL A 359 -1.51 23.00 26.02
CA VAL A 359 -0.42 22.08 25.68
C VAL A 359 0.75 22.87 25.10
N ALA A 360 1.96 22.58 25.57
CA ALA A 360 3.20 22.96 24.91
C ALA A 360 3.94 21.68 24.52
N GLU A 361 4.40 21.61 23.28
CA GLU A 361 5.02 20.42 22.70
C GLU A 361 6.29 20.79 21.93
N ARG A 362 7.32 19.95 22.07
CA ARG A 362 8.52 19.97 21.22
C ARG A 362 8.81 18.56 20.73
N ILE A 363 9.05 18.44 19.44
CA ILE A 363 9.48 17.19 18.80
C ILE A 363 10.81 17.47 18.10
N SER A 364 11.77 16.56 18.27
CA SER A 364 13.08 16.60 17.62
C SER A 364 13.38 15.22 17.05
N LEU A 365 13.70 15.15 15.77
CA LEU A 365 14.09 13.92 15.09
C LEU A 365 15.48 14.07 14.47
N THR A 366 16.34 13.08 14.64
CA THR A 366 17.64 12.99 13.98
C THR A 366 17.77 11.62 13.33
N SER A 367 18.08 11.61 12.05
CA SER A 367 18.40 10.43 11.25
C SER A 367 19.87 10.46 10.90
N LEU A 368 20.60 9.40 11.24
CA LEU A 368 21.99 9.18 10.86
C LEU A 368 22.06 7.96 9.97
N ARG A 369 22.78 8.04 8.85
CA ARG A 369 22.97 6.94 7.91
C ARG A 369 24.44 6.85 7.51
N ASN A 370 25.00 5.66 7.69
CA ASN A 370 26.30 5.27 7.15
C ASN A 370 26.08 4.13 6.18
N TRP A 371 26.47 4.28 4.93
CA TRP A 371 26.37 3.23 3.92
C TRP A 371 27.72 3.02 3.26
N LEU A 372 28.11 1.75 3.18
CA LEU A 372 29.38 1.31 2.62
C LEU A 372 29.08 0.35 1.49
N HIS A 373 29.80 0.50 0.38
CA HIS A 373 29.80 -0.44 -0.72
C HIS A 373 31.22 -0.87 -1.05
N SER A 374 31.34 -2.13 -1.44
CA SER A 374 32.59 -2.75 -1.86
C SER A 374 32.35 -3.76 -2.96
N ILE A 375 33.36 -3.93 -3.80
CA ILE A 375 33.38 -4.89 -4.90
C ILE A 375 34.27 -6.07 -4.46
N PRO A 376 33.69 -7.14 -3.89
CA PRO A 376 34.49 -8.25 -3.37
C PRO A 376 35.13 -9.03 -4.53
N ILE A 377 36.38 -9.46 -4.33
CA ILE A 377 37.13 -10.25 -5.33
C ILE A 377 36.64 -11.71 -5.45
N SER A 378 35.79 -12.16 -4.53
CA SER A 378 35.24 -13.52 -4.49
C SER A 378 33.96 -13.58 -3.66
N ASN A 379 33.01 -14.42 -4.08
CA ASN A 379 31.77 -14.73 -3.34
C ASN A 379 32.04 -15.27 -1.92
N ASN A 380 33.21 -15.87 -1.67
CA ASN A 380 33.53 -16.47 -0.38
C ASN A 380 33.99 -15.46 0.69
N LEU A 381 34.02 -14.16 0.38
CA LEU A 381 34.46 -13.11 1.31
C LEU A 381 33.26 -12.40 1.94
N PRO A 382 32.89 -12.71 3.21
CA PRO A 382 31.70 -12.16 3.83
C PRO A 382 31.90 -10.74 4.40
N LEU A 383 33.15 -10.30 4.56
CA LEU A 383 33.52 -9.03 5.18
C LEU A 383 33.87 -7.97 4.14
N ILE A 384 33.65 -6.71 4.52
CA ILE A 384 34.11 -5.56 3.75
C ILE A 384 35.54 -5.25 4.17
N TYR A 385 36.44 -5.15 3.19
CA TYR A 385 37.83 -4.73 3.38
C TYR A 385 38.06 -3.35 2.76
N PHE A 386 38.84 -2.50 3.41
CA PHE A 386 39.15 -1.16 2.88
C PHE A 386 39.67 -1.15 1.43
N PRO A 387 40.57 -2.06 1.00
CA PRO A 387 41.05 -2.06 -0.38
C PRO A 387 40.00 -2.40 -1.44
N THR A 388 38.89 -3.06 -1.06
CA THR A 388 37.79 -3.41 -1.98
C THR A 388 36.62 -2.44 -1.87
N MET A 389 36.66 -1.49 -0.93
CA MET A 389 35.64 -0.47 -0.74
C MET A 389 35.83 0.65 -1.75
N ASP A 390 34.81 0.91 -2.57
CA ASP A 390 34.82 1.93 -3.62
C ASP A 390 33.89 3.11 -3.29
N ARG A 391 32.95 2.94 -2.34
CA ARG A 391 32.04 4.01 -1.94
C ARG A 391 31.68 3.99 -0.45
N TYR A 392 31.60 5.20 0.12
CA TYR A 392 31.13 5.47 1.48
C TYR A 392 30.27 6.74 1.48
N ASP A 393 29.04 6.60 1.94
CA ASP A 393 28.09 7.70 2.08
C ASP A 393 27.75 7.90 3.56
N ASP A 394 27.97 9.12 4.08
CA ASP A 394 27.55 9.57 5.41
C ASP A 394 26.47 10.64 5.26
N THR A 395 25.37 10.51 6.00
CA THR A 395 24.24 11.43 5.90
C THR A 395 23.59 11.65 7.26
N GLU A 396 23.36 12.92 7.58
CA GLU A 396 22.58 13.36 8.72
C GLU A 396 21.38 14.20 8.27
N SER A 397 20.22 13.95 8.88
CA SER A 397 19.03 14.78 8.72
C SER A 397 18.40 15.05 10.08
N SER A 398 18.17 16.33 10.38
CA SER A 398 17.47 16.74 11.61
C SER A 398 16.14 17.42 11.29
N GLN A 399 15.14 17.20 12.14
CA GLN A 399 13.84 17.85 12.11
C GLN A 399 13.49 18.39 13.49
N ALA A 400 12.85 19.55 13.55
CA ALA A 400 12.32 20.10 14.79
C ALA A 400 10.96 20.76 14.57
N SER A 401 10.09 20.61 15.58
CA SER A 401 8.81 21.32 15.65
C SER A 401 8.50 21.75 17.07
N VAL A 402 7.82 22.89 17.19
CA VAL A 402 7.26 23.37 18.46
C VAL A 402 5.81 23.73 18.24
N GLY A 403 4.95 23.30 19.16
CA GLY A 403 3.51 23.52 19.09
C GLY A 403 2.91 23.97 20.40
N TYR A 404 1.91 24.85 20.32
CA TYR A 404 1.11 25.30 21.46
C TYR A 404 -0.37 25.13 21.14
N VAL A 405 -1.12 24.48 22.03
CA VAL A 405 -2.56 24.24 21.87
C VAL A 405 -3.32 24.88 23.01
N GLY A 406 -4.40 25.58 22.70
CA GLY A 406 -5.46 25.93 23.64
C GLY A 406 -6.76 25.26 23.21
N ARG A 407 -7.45 24.60 24.13
CA ARG A 407 -8.77 23.99 23.91
C ARG A 407 -9.71 24.38 25.03
N PHE A 408 -10.96 24.65 24.66
CA PHE A 408 -12.05 24.97 25.57
C PHE A 408 -13.26 24.09 25.21
N ASN A 409 -13.85 23.45 26.21
CA ASN A 409 -15.03 22.60 26.10
C ASN A 409 -16.11 23.14 27.03
N TYR A 410 -17.34 23.21 26.54
CA TYR A 410 -18.50 23.60 27.31
C TYR A 410 -19.64 22.63 27.06
N ASN A 411 -20.27 22.19 28.14
CA ASN A 411 -21.42 21.31 28.10
C ASN A 411 -22.51 21.89 29.00
N TYR A 412 -23.71 22.08 28.44
CA TYR A 412 -24.90 22.48 29.17
C TYR A 412 -25.93 21.36 29.19
N PHE A 413 -26.29 20.91 30.40
CA PHE A 413 -27.29 19.87 30.67
C PHE A 413 -27.03 18.51 30.02
N ASP A 414 -25.81 18.21 29.58
CA ASP A 414 -25.50 17.01 28.78
C ASP A 414 -26.29 16.95 27.46
N LYS A 415 -26.72 18.14 26.98
CA LYS A 415 -27.51 18.37 25.76
C LYS A 415 -26.75 19.13 24.71
N TYR A 416 -26.19 20.28 25.09
CA TYR A 416 -25.51 21.19 24.19
C TYR A 416 -24.01 21.15 24.49
N PHE A 417 -23.24 20.78 23.48
CA PHE A 417 -21.79 20.66 23.55
C PHE A 417 -21.19 21.68 22.60
N VAL A 418 -20.23 22.46 23.08
CA VAL A 418 -19.43 23.39 22.27
C VAL A 418 -17.98 23.14 22.60
N GLU A 419 -17.16 23.04 21.57
CA GLU A 419 -15.72 22.95 21.70
C GLU A 419 -15.06 23.96 20.76
N ALA A 420 -14.06 24.66 21.26
CA ALA A 420 -13.22 25.55 20.48
C ALA A 420 -11.76 25.26 20.79
N SER A 421 -10.91 25.26 19.76
CA SER A 421 -9.48 25.10 19.93
C SER A 421 -8.71 26.01 18.98
N VAL A 422 -7.50 26.35 19.39
CA VAL A 422 -6.54 27.07 18.57
C VAL A 422 -5.18 26.45 18.79
N ARG A 423 -4.47 26.19 17.69
CA ARG A 423 -3.10 25.72 17.72
C ARG A 423 -2.17 26.66 16.99
N ARG A 424 -0.98 26.88 17.55
CA ARG A 424 0.15 27.59 16.92
C ARG A 424 1.31 26.62 16.79
N ASP A 425 1.71 26.31 15.56
CA ASP A 425 2.85 25.44 15.27
C ASP A 425 3.96 26.20 14.54
N ALA A 426 5.21 25.82 14.81
CA ALA A 426 6.39 26.26 14.08
C ALA A 426 7.16 25.05 13.54
N TYR A 427 7.61 25.12 12.29
CA TYR A 427 8.32 24.03 11.62
C TYR A 427 9.55 24.53 10.86
N TYR A 428 10.65 23.78 10.97
CA TYR A 428 11.99 24.23 10.56
C TYR A 428 12.23 24.35 9.04
N ILE A 429 11.41 23.72 8.21
CA ILE A 429 11.64 23.66 6.75
C ILE A 429 11.37 24.98 6.03
N PHE A 430 10.51 25.82 6.60
CA PHE A 430 10.13 27.10 5.99
C PHE A 430 11.18 28.17 6.30
N ASP A 431 11.22 29.18 5.43
CA ASP A 431 11.92 30.44 5.70
C ASP A 431 11.54 30.97 7.10
N PRO A 432 12.49 31.53 7.89
CA PRO A 432 12.24 32.00 9.25
C PRO A 432 10.98 32.86 9.42
N ASP A 433 10.65 33.69 8.45
CA ASP A 433 9.47 34.57 8.49
C ASP A 433 8.14 33.84 8.25
N LYS A 434 8.19 32.56 7.84
CA LYS A 434 7.04 31.74 7.42
C LYS A 434 6.87 30.44 8.20
N GLN A 435 7.71 30.21 9.22
CA GLN A 435 7.68 28.98 10.01
C GLN A 435 6.40 28.80 10.84
N ILE A 436 5.76 29.89 11.24
CA ILE A 436 4.63 29.89 12.17
C ILE A 436 3.30 29.78 11.43
N GLY A 437 2.44 28.85 11.86
CA GLY A 437 1.07 28.69 11.40
C GLY A 437 0.07 28.73 12.57
N TYR A 438 -1.14 29.23 12.30
CA TYR A 438 -2.26 29.29 13.26
C TYR A 438 -3.46 28.52 12.73
N PHE A 439 -4.02 27.67 13.57
CA PHE A 439 -4.97 26.62 13.18
C PHE A 439 -6.14 26.57 14.18
N PRO A 440 -7.17 27.42 13.99
CA PRO A 440 -8.38 27.40 14.81
C PRO A 440 -9.36 26.32 14.38
N SER A 441 -10.16 25.84 15.33
CA SER A 441 -11.25 24.90 15.09
C SER A 441 -12.40 25.13 16.08
N VAL A 442 -13.62 24.87 15.63
CA VAL A 442 -14.83 24.88 16.47
C VAL A 442 -15.72 23.68 16.14
N SER A 443 -16.39 23.12 17.13
CA SER A 443 -17.44 22.13 16.95
C SER A 443 -18.59 22.36 17.92
N ALA A 444 -19.76 21.88 17.51
CA ALA A 444 -20.96 21.90 18.30
C ALA A 444 -21.69 20.56 18.18
N GLY A 445 -22.35 20.15 19.26
CA GLY A 445 -23.19 18.97 19.29
C GLY A 445 -24.48 19.25 20.06
N TRP A 446 -25.58 18.71 19.58
CA TRP A 446 -26.89 18.81 20.22
C TRP A 446 -27.51 17.43 20.33
N ARG A 447 -27.72 16.95 21.55
CA ARG A 447 -28.42 15.70 21.84
C ARG A 447 -29.93 15.96 21.94
N LEU A 448 -30.65 15.82 20.83
CA LEU A 448 -32.10 16.08 20.75
C LEU A 448 -32.91 15.02 21.52
N SER A 449 -32.40 13.79 21.66
CA SER A 449 -33.05 12.72 22.45
C SER A 449 -33.29 13.11 23.91
N GLU A 450 -32.52 14.07 24.42
CA GLU A 450 -32.65 14.59 25.78
C GLU A 450 -33.65 15.76 25.89
N GLU A 451 -34.22 16.21 24.77
CA GLU A 451 -35.23 17.25 24.77
C GLU A 451 -36.60 16.74 25.23
N LYS A 452 -37.28 17.55 26.05
CA LYS A 452 -38.58 17.18 26.62
C LYS A 452 -39.61 16.89 25.53
N PHE A 453 -39.56 17.61 24.41
CA PHE A 453 -40.50 17.42 23.30
C PHE A 453 -40.26 16.12 22.53
N ILE A 454 -39.02 15.61 22.48
CA ILE A 454 -38.74 14.28 21.90
C ILE A 454 -39.07 13.19 22.91
N LYS A 455 -38.60 13.31 24.15
CA LYS A 455 -38.86 12.34 25.23
C LYS A 455 -40.35 12.09 25.46
N ASN A 456 -41.17 13.13 25.38
CA ASN A 456 -42.61 13.04 25.61
C ASN A 456 -43.41 12.70 24.34
N SER A 457 -42.77 12.59 23.18
CA SER A 457 -43.42 12.21 21.93
C SER A 457 -43.53 10.70 21.78
N ILE A 458 -44.40 10.24 20.88
CA ILE A 458 -44.51 8.82 20.50
C ILE A 458 -43.16 8.27 19.98
N ILE A 459 -42.36 9.13 19.33
CA ILE A 459 -41.06 8.77 18.76
C ILE A 459 -40.01 8.54 19.86
N GLY A 460 -40.15 9.14 21.05
CA GLY A 460 -39.20 8.99 22.16
C GLY A 460 -39.05 7.57 22.69
N ASN A 461 -40.07 6.71 22.49
CA ASN A 461 -39.99 5.28 22.84
C ASN A 461 -39.15 4.47 21.85
N ILE A 462 -39.01 4.96 20.62
CA ILE A 462 -38.24 4.32 19.55
C ILE A 462 -36.82 4.89 19.48
N LEU A 463 -36.68 6.20 19.69
CA LEU A 463 -35.44 6.97 19.58
C LEU A 463 -34.77 7.15 20.94
N ASN A 464 -33.84 6.25 21.27
CA ASN A 464 -33.14 6.24 22.56
C ASN A 464 -32.00 7.26 22.63
N ASP A 465 -31.28 7.43 21.53
CA ASP A 465 -30.27 8.49 21.40
C ASP A 465 -30.35 9.11 20.01
N PHE A 466 -30.19 10.43 19.97
CA PHE A 466 -30.06 11.17 18.72
C PHE A 466 -29.24 12.43 18.99
N LYS A 467 -28.10 12.52 18.33
CA LYS A 467 -27.18 13.65 18.47
C LYS A 467 -26.84 14.20 17.10
N LEU A 468 -27.12 15.48 16.88
CA LEU A 468 -26.56 16.23 15.76
C LEU A 468 -25.18 16.73 16.14
N ARG A 469 -24.24 16.72 15.19
CA ARG A 469 -22.89 17.24 15.36
C ARG A 469 -22.41 17.99 14.13
N GLY A 470 -21.61 19.02 14.35
CA GLY A 470 -20.97 19.77 13.29
C GLY A 470 -19.62 20.32 13.74
N SER A 471 -18.64 20.34 12.84
CA SER A 471 -17.33 20.93 13.08
C SER A 471 -16.82 21.72 11.88
N TYR A 472 -16.02 22.74 12.16
CA TYR A 472 -15.36 23.58 11.17
C TYR A 472 -13.99 23.99 11.70
N GLY A 473 -12.93 23.60 10.99
CA GLY A 473 -11.58 23.87 11.48
C GLY A 473 -10.52 23.90 10.39
N LEU A 474 -9.48 24.69 10.64
CA LEU A 474 -8.33 24.88 9.78
C LEU A 474 -7.15 24.11 10.37
N LEU A 475 -6.58 23.19 9.60
CA LEU A 475 -5.39 22.42 9.96
C LEU A 475 -4.22 22.76 9.05
N GLY A 476 -3.01 22.78 9.61
CA GLY A 476 -1.78 22.90 8.83
C GLY A 476 -1.34 21.55 8.27
N ASP A 477 -0.63 21.59 7.15
CA ASP A 477 0.16 20.49 6.60
C ASP A 477 1.54 21.02 6.19
N ASN A 478 2.58 20.26 6.51
CA ASN A 478 3.99 20.56 6.21
C ASN A 478 4.68 19.47 5.36
N ARG A 479 3.95 18.46 4.91
CA ARG A 479 4.53 17.31 4.20
C ARG A 479 4.77 17.62 2.73
N ASN A 480 5.98 17.29 2.25
CA ASN A 480 6.36 17.39 0.84
C ASN A 480 6.11 18.77 0.21
N ILE A 481 6.25 19.85 0.99
CA ILE A 481 6.05 21.23 0.52
C ILE A 481 7.34 21.81 -0.04
N VAL A 482 8.43 21.70 0.73
CA VAL A 482 9.73 22.24 0.39
C VAL A 482 10.81 21.35 1.00
N ILE A 483 11.95 21.21 0.33
CA ILE A 483 13.10 20.50 0.89
C ILE A 483 13.68 21.29 2.08
N PRO A 484 14.23 20.63 3.11
CA PRO A 484 14.83 21.32 4.25
C PRO A 484 15.88 22.35 3.82
N TYR A 485 15.83 23.53 4.43
CA TYR A 485 16.79 24.62 4.20
C TYR A 485 16.84 25.19 2.77
N ALA A 486 15.80 25.00 1.96
CA ALA A 486 15.74 25.55 0.59
C ALA A 486 15.79 27.09 0.51
N TYR A 487 15.50 27.77 1.62
CA TYR A 487 15.59 29.24 1.72
C TYR A 487 17.03 29.75 1.90
N LEU A 488 18.00 28.86 2.11
CA LEU A 488 19.42 29.23 2.22
C LEU A 488 20.12 29.19 0.85
N PRO A 489 20.89 30.23 0.48
CA PRO A 489 21.78 30.15 -0.67
C PRO A 489 22.94 29.18 -0.39
N GLY A 490 23.55 28.63 -1.45
CA GLY A 490 24.76 27.83 -1.31
C GLY A 490 25.01 26.90 -2.48
N TYR A 491 25.87 25.91 -2.24
CA TYR A 491 26.25 24.89 -3.20
C TYR A 491 25.91 23.50 -2.67
N THR A 492 25.64 22.57 -3.58
CA THR A 492 25.59 21.13 -3.30
C THR A 492 26.94 20.54 -3.68
N TYR A 493 27.64 20.01 -2.69
CA TYR A 493 28.97 19.41 -2.84
C TYR A 493 28.89 18.01 -3.47
N ALA A 494 29.97 17.58 -4.14
CA ALA A 494 30.16 16.25 -4.72
C ALA A 494 29.03 15.78 -5.66
N VAL A 495 28.46 16.70 -6.43
CA VAL A 495 27.37 16.39 -7.39
C VAL A 495 27.86 16.00 -8.78
N SER A 496 29.11 16.30 -9.11
CA SER A 496 29.74 15.92 -10.37
C SER A 496 31.24 15.70 -10.20
N THR A 497 31.78 14.81 -11.03
CA THR A 497 33.22 14.61 -11.18
C THR A 497 33.63 15.24 -12.51
N ASN A 498 34.48 16.25 -12.46
CA ASN A 498 35.05 16.87 -13.65
C ASN A 498 36.52 16.48 -13.77
N ILE A 499 37.01 16.36 -15.00
CA ILE A 499 38.44 16.17 -15.25
C ILE A 499 39.10 17.54 -15.37
N LEU A 500 39.99 17.87 -14.43
CA LEU A 500 40.81 19.07 -14.45
C LEU A 500 42.27 18.63 -14.47
N ASP A 501 43.02 19.05 -15.50
CA ASP A 501 44.42 18.66 -15.73
C ASP A 501 44.66 17.15 -15.72
N GLY A 502 43.72 16.38 -16.29
CA GLY A 502 43.78 14.91 -16.34
C GLY A 502 43.37 14.21 -15.05
N ASN A 503 43.05 14.95 -13.98
CA ASN A 503 42.63 14.38 -12.70
C ASN A 503 41.12 14.52 -12.48
N ALA A 504 40.51 13.47 -11.96
CA ALA A 504 39.11 13.51 -11.52
C ALA A 504 38.98 14.32 -10.24
N ILE A 505 38.21 15.42 -10.29
CA ILE A 505 37.95 16.30 -9.16
C ILE A 505 36.45 16.33 -8.89
N LEU A 506 36.08 16.12 -7.62
CA LEU A 506 34.71 16.32 -7.16
C LEU A 506 34.39 17.83 -7.14
N THR A 507 33.29 18.19 -7.77
CA THR A 507 32.86 19.57 -7.95
C THR A 507 31.53 19.83 -7.26
N SER A 508 31.28 21.11 -6.98
CA SER A 508 30.02 21.58 -6.41
C SER A 508 29.18 22.27 -7.48
N ARG A 509 27.86 22.19 -7.37
CA ARG A 509 26.92 22.97 -8.18
C ARG A 509 26.17 23.94 -7.28
N ASP A 510 25.82 25.12 -7.79
CA ASP A 510 24.94 26.04 -7.08
C ASP A 510 23.56 25.41 -6.83
N LYS A 511 22.87 25.86 -5.78
CA LYS A 511 21.51 25.38 -5.46
C LYS A 511 20.41 26.07 -6.29
N GLY A 512 20.74 27.01 -7.16
CA GLY A 512 19.76 27.89 -7.82
C GLY A 512 19.17 28.95 -6.87
N LEU A 513 18.03 29.53 -7.28
CA LEU A 513 17.33 30.54 -6.49
C LEU A 513 16.78 29.95 -5.17
N PRO A 514 17.02 30.62 -4.02
CA PRO A 514 16.43 30.20 -2.75
C PRO A 514 14.90 30.18 -2.79
N THR A 515 14.30 29.11 -2.28
CA THR A 515 12.85 28.99 -2.15
C THR A 515 12.39 29.50 -0.80
N ASN A 516 12.17 30.82 -0.69
CA ASN A 516 11.69 31.50 0.51
C ASN A 516 10.20 31.92 0.43
N LEU A 517 9.51 31.56 -0.67
CA LEU A 517 8.15 31.99 -0.89
C LEU A 517 7.09 31.08 -0.27
N LEU A 518 7.42 29.82 0.01
CA LEU A 518 6.51 28.82 0.55
C LEU A 518 6.25 28.95 2.06
N SER A 519 5.01 28.67 2.44
CA SER A 519 4.55 28.46 3.82
C SER A 519 3.62 27.23 3.88
N TRP A 520 2.98 27.04 5.03
CA TRP A 520 2.02 25.97 5.32
C TRP A 520 0.97 25.78 4.23
N THR A 521 0.75 24.52 3.82
CA THR A 521 -0.49 24.15 3.15
C THR A 521 -1.59 24.10 4.21
N LYS A 522 -2.77 24.63 3.90
CA LYS A 522 -3.87 24.75 4.86
C LYS A 522 -5.05 23.90 4.42
N SER A 523 -5.51 23.01 5.30
CA SER A 523 -6.66 22.13 5.11
C SER A 523 -7.83 22.62 5.95
N LEU A 524 -8.81 23.24 5.31
CA LEU A 524 -10.07 23.63 5.94
C LEU A 524 -11.06 22.47 5.85
N ILE A 525 -11.55 21.97 6.98
CA ILE A 525 -12.44 20.81 7.05
C ILE A 525 -13.77 21.25 7.67
N THR A 526 -14.85 20.88 6.99
CA THR A 526 -16.23 20.95 7.49
C THR A 526 -16.75 19.53 7.62
N ASP A 527 -17.37 19.21 8.75
CA ASP A 527 -18.00 17.91 9.01
C ASP A 527 -19.38 18.16 9.63
N ILE A 528 -20.42 17.54 9.07
CA ILE A 528 -21.80 17.63 9.58
C ILE A 528 -22.34 16.21 9.62
N GLY A 529 -22.79 15.78 10.78
CA GLY A 529 -23.26 14.42 10.96
C GLY A 529 -24.27 14.27 12.08
N PHE A 530 -24.78 13.05 12.21
CA PHE A 530 -25.64 12.67 13.31
C PHE A 530 -25.39 11.24 13.74
N ASP A 531 -25.56 11.00 15.03
CA ASP A 531 -25.48 9.69 15.66
C ASP A 531 -26.87 9.34 16.20
N PHE A 532 -27.27 8.06 16.10
CA PHE A 532 -28.58 7.62 16.56
C PHE A 532 -28.57 6.21 17.17
N GLY A 533 -29.51 5.98 18.07
CA GLY A 533 -29.79 4.70 18.70
C GLY A 533 -31.30 4.44 18.77
N LEU A 534 -31.74 3.31 18.21
CA LEU A 534 -33.14 2.92 18.11
C LEU A 534 -33.41 1.58 18.82
N PHE A 535 -34.65 1.38 19.25
CA PHE A 535 -35.18 0.13 19.79
C PHE A 535 -34.38 -0.42 20.99
N ALA A 536 -34.16 0.43 22.00
CA ALA A 536 -33.27 0.19 23.14
C ALA A 536 -31.81 -0.04 22.70
N ASN A 537 -31.33 0.77 21.76
CA ASN A 537 -29.99 0.69 21.16
C ASN A 537 -29.66 -0.66 20.52
N LYS A 538 -30.70 -1.38 20.06
CA LYS A 538 -30.49 -2.57 19.23
C LYS A 538 -30.00 -2.19 17.85
N LEU A 539 -30.47 -1.08 17.29
CA LEU A 539 -29.93 -0.49 16.07
C LEU A 539 -29.23 0.81 16.43
N THR A 540 -27.94 0.90 16.13
CA THR A 540 -27.14 2.12 16.30
C THR A 540 -26.50 2.50 14.98
N GLY A 541 -26.23 3.78 14.77
CA GLY A 541 -25.57 4.21 13.55
C GLY A 541 -25.15 5.66 13.56
N SER A 542 -24.39 6.03 12.53
CA SER A 542 -23.97 7.39 12.26
C SER A 542 -24.03 7.70 10.77
N TYR A 543 -24.22 8.97 10.46
CA TYR A 543 -24.04 9.53 9.12
C TYR A 543 -23.18 10.79 9.22
N ASP A 544 -22.26 10.95 8.28
CA ASP A 544 -21.38 12.11 8.17
C ASP A 544 -21.31 12.59 6.72
N TYR A 545 -21.39 13.90 6.54
CA TYR A 545 -20.97 14.59 5.33
C TYR A 545 -19.74 15.43 5.65
N PHE A 546 -18.68 15.26 4.88
CA PHE A 546 -17.46 16.05 5.04
C PHE A 546 -17.09 16.80 3.76
N TYR A 547 -16.49 17.96 3.95
CA TYR A 547 -15.86 18.75 2.90
C TYR A 547 -14.51 19.28 3.38
N ARG A 548 -13.44 18.87 2.71
CA ARG A 548 -12.06 19.23 3.02
C ARG A 548 -11.48 20.00 1.84
N LYS A 549 -11.17 21.27 2.04
CA LYS A 549 -10.48 22.13 1.05
C LYS A 549 -9.02 22.34 1.46
N ARG A 550 -8.07 21.98 0.60
CA ARG A 550 -6.66 22.36 0.79
C ARG A 550 -6.31 23.55 -0.06
N SER A 551 -5.58 24.49 0.52
CA SER A 551 -5.12 25.70 -0.13
C SER A 551 -3.63 25.91 0.11
N GLY A 552 -2.99 26.61 -0.81
CA GLY A 552 -1.56 26.86 -0.76
C GLY A 552 -0.72 25.64 -1.10
N LEU A 553 -1.22 24.77 -2.00
CA LEU A 553 -0.40 23.71 -2.58
C LEU A 553 0.70 24.34 -3.46
N PRO A 554 1.94 23.80 -3.47
CA PRO A 554 3.03 24.35 -4.26
C PRO A 554 2.73 24.43 -5.76
N GLY A 555 3.08 25.54 -6.38
CA GLY A 555 3.03 25.77 -7.82
C GLY A 555 4.09 26.76 -8.25
N THR A 556 4.42 26.76 -9.55
CA THR A 556 5.39 27.70 -10.14
C THR A 556 4.62 28.71 -11.00
N ARG A 557 5.03 29.98 -10.96
CA ARG A 557 4.49 31.00 -11.85
C ARG A 557 4.89 30.73 -13.30
N ASN A 558 3.93 30.78 -14.21
CA ASN A 558 4.14 30.59 -15.66
C ASN A 558 3.95 31.89 -16.46
N ASP A 559 3.59 33.00 -15.81
CA ASP A 559 3.44 34.35 -16.37
C ASP A 559 4.73 35.19 -16.29
N ILE A 560 5.77 34.65 -15.64
CA ILE A 560 7.11 35.22 -15.58
C ILE A 560 8.04 34.36 -16.44
N LEU A 561 8.59 34.95 -17.50
CA LEU A 561 9.53 34.29 -18.40
C LEU A 561 10.98 34.57 -17.97
N LEU A 562 11.77 33.51 -17.79
CA LEU A 562 13.20 33.61 -17.53
C LEU A 562 14.00 33.30 -18.82
N PRO A 563 15.01 34.11 -19.19
CA PRO A 563 15.98 33.74 -20.21
C PRO A 563 16.66 32.41 -19.87
N ARG A 564 16.80 31.53 -20.85
CA ARG A 564 17.37 30.18 -20.65
C ARG A 564 18.84 30.25 -20.18
N GLU A 565 19.53 31.33 -20.52
CA GLU A 565 20.90 31.66 -20.15
C GLU A 565 21.11 31.76 -18.64
N LEU A 566 20.05 32.02 -17.86
CA LEU A 566 20.13 32.09 -16.40
C LEU A 566 20.32 30.72 -15.73
N GLY A 567 19.94 29.62 -16.40
CA GLY A 567 20.19 28.26 -15.92
C GLY A 567 19.39 27.81 -14.68
N TYR A 568 18.44 28.60 -14.19
CA TYR A 568 17.56 28.25 -13.05
C TYR A 568 16.07 28.41 -13.37
N ALA A 569 15.23 27.70 -12.62
CA ALA A 569 13.77 27.83 -12.66
C ALA A 569 13.27 28.76 -11.55
N LEU A 570 12.05 29.29 -11.69
CA LEU A 570 11.39 30.06 -10.64
C LEU A 570 11.10 29.20 -9.41
N PRO A 571 11.29 29.74 -8.19
CA PRO A 571 10.93 29.04 -6.97
C PRO A 571 9.41 28.80 -6.90
N GLN A 572 9.03 27.75 -6.16
CA GLN A 572 7.62 27.45 -5.94
C GLN A 572 6.98 28.42 -4.93
N GLU A 573 5.67 28.62 -5.08
CA GLU A 573 4.80 29.46 -4.26
C GLU A 573 3.51 28.70 -3.90
N ASN A 574 2.77 29.16 -2.89
CA ASN A 574 1.50 28.59 -2.46
C ASN A 574 0.35 28.97 -3.42
N LEU A 575 0.34 28.43 -4.64
CA LEU A 575 -0.52 28.90 -5.75
C LEU A 575 -1.71 27.99 -6.11
N ARG A 576 -1.80 26.78 -5.56
CA ARG A 576 -2.82 25.78 -5.97
C ARG A 576 -3.78 25.42 -4.85
N SER A 577 -4.97 24.93 -5.19
CA SER A 577 -5.95 24.42 -4.23
C SER A 577 -6.77 23.23 -4.77
N ASP A 578 -7.18 22.35 -3.88
CA ASP A 578 -8.02 21.19 -4.18
C ASP A 578 -9.05 20.92 -3.06
N ALA A 579 -9.97 19.98 -3.31
CA ALA A 579 -10.95 19.53 -2.35
C ALA A 579 -11.17 18.02 -2.38
N GLN A 580 -11.57 17.49 -1.23
CA GLN A 580 -12.11 16.14 -1.05
C GLN A 580 -13.43 16.25 -0.27
N PHE A 581 -14.44 15.52 -0.70
CA PHE A 581 -15.74 15.53 -0.03
C PHE A 581 -16.42 14.18 -0.18
N GLY A 582 -17.37 13.90 0.70
CA GLY A 582 -17.98 12.60 0.72
C GLY A 582 -19.04 12.40 1.79
N HIS A 583 -19.58 11.19 1.79
CA HIS A 583 -20.57 10.71 2.73
C HIS A 583 -20.07 9.45 3.40
N GLU A 584 -20.23 9.35 4.72
CA GLU A 584 -19.94 8.14 5.48
C GLU A 584 -21.19 7.69 6.25
N ILE A 585 -21.45 6.38 6.25
CA ILE A 585 -22.56 5.75 6.97
C ILE A 585 -21.98 4.59 7.78
N SER A 586 -22.43 4.45 9.03
CA SER A 586 -22.21 3.25 9.83
C SER A 586 -23.51 2.79 10.47
N LEU A 587 -23.73 1.48 10.50
CA LEU A 587 -24.90 0.84 11.09
C LEU A 587 -24.48 -0.42 11.86
N LEU A 588 -25.06 -0.65 13.02
CA LEU A 588 -24.88 -1.85 13.81
C LEU A 588 -26.21 -2.27 14.42
N TYR A 589 -26.66 -3.47 14.07
CA TYR A 589 -27.78 -4.14 14.72
C TYR A 589 -27.29 -5.25 15.62
N GLN A 590 -27.71 -5.26 16.88
CA GLN A 590 -27.35 -6.29 17.86
C GLN A 590 -28.58 -6.72 18.67
N ASN A 591 -28.72 -8.02 18.89
CA ASN A 591 -29.84 -8.56 19.66
C ASN A 591 -29.50 -9.95 20.22
N ALA A 592 -30.33 -10.41 21.15
CA ALA A 592 -30.25 -11.75 21.72
C ALA A 592 -31.64 -12.41 21.69
N ILE A 593 -31.69 -13.68 21.27
CA ILE A 593 -32.88 -14.51 21.28
C ILE A 593 -32.54 -15.82 22.01
N GLY A 594 -33.02 -15.94 23.25
CA GLY A 594 -32.64 -17.04 24.14
C GLY A 594 -31.11 -17.10 24.35
N ASN A 595 -30.49 -18.23 23.99
CA ASN A 595 -29.04 -18.43 24.10
C ASN A 595 -28.24 -17.97 22.87
N VAL A 596 -28.92 -17.45 21.84
CA VAL A 596 -28.27 -16.96 20.62
C VAL A 596 -28.10 -15.45 20.73
N LYS A 597 -26.86 -14.97 20.67
CA LYS A 597 -26.54 -13.54 20.54
C LYS A 597 -25.96 -13.30 19.17
N TYR A 598 -26.41 -12.24 18.49
CA TYR A 598 -25.92 -11.91 17.17
C TYR A 598 -25.75 -10.41 16.99
N ASN A 599 -24.84 -10.04 16.10
CA ASN A 599 -24.65 -8.69 15.63
C ASN A 599 -24.42 -8.70 14.11
N VAL A 600 -24.93 -7.67 13.46
CA VAL A 600 -24.78 -7.40 12.03
C VAL A 600 -24.44 -5.93 11.89
N GLY A 601 -23.22 -5.65 11.45
CA GLY A 601 -22.70 -4.30 11.26
C GLY A 601 -22.33 -4.03 9.81
N GLY A 602 -22.42 -2.79 9.40
CA GLY A 602 -22.00 -2.33 8.08
C GLY A 602 -21.49 -0.90 8.13
N ASN A 603 -20.54 -0.58 7.26
CA ASN A 603 -20.11 0.79 7.01
C ASN A 603 -19.95 1.02 5.50
N LEU A 604 -20.13 2.27 5.08
CA LEU A 604 -19.96 2.71 3.70
C LEU A 604 -19.37 4.12 3.68
N SER A 605 -18.43 4.37 2.78
CA SER A 605 -17.82 5.66 2.51
C SER A 605 -17.80 5.91 1.02
N LEU A 606 -18.38 7.04 0.59
CA LEU A 606 -18.28 7.56 -0.78
C LEU A 606 -17.44 8.84 -0.73
N THR A 607 -16.30 8.85 -1.42
CA THR A 607 -15.38 10.00 -1.45
C THR A 607 -15.04 10.39 -2.89
N ARG A 608 -15.00 11.70 -3.17
CA ARG A 608 -14.56 12.26 -4.45
C ARG A 608 -13.54 13.37 -4.21
N SER A 609 -12.62 13.53 -5.15
CA SER A 609 -11.66 14.64 -5.19
C SER A 609 -11.99 15.62 -6.31
N MET A 610 -11.56 16.87 -6.17
CA MET A 610 -11.74 17.93 -7.15
C MET A 610 -10.56 18.90 -7.09
N SER A 611 -10.06 19.38 -8.24
CA SER A 611 -9.13 20.53 -8.25
C SER A 611 -9.95 21.82 -8.28
N LEU A 612 -9.58 22.80 -7.46
CA LEU A 612 -10.32 24.05 -7.30
C LEU A 612 -9.62 25.25 -7.92
N LEU A 613 -8.28 25.25 -7.90
CA LEU A 613 -7.48 26.31 -8.48
C LEU A 613 -6.11 25.77 -8.91
N SER A 614 -5.78 26.01 -10.17
CA SER A 614 -4.44 26.00 -10.74
C SER A 614 -4.06 27.42 -11.16
N TYR A 615 -2.78 27.75 -11.06
CA TYR A 615 -2.29 29.08 -11.37
C TYR A 615 -2.24 29.30 -12.88
N ASN A 616 -2.97 30.31 -13.37
CA ASN A 616 -2.95 30.77 -14.77
C ASN A 616 -2.94 29.61 -15.80
N PRO A 617 -4.01 28.79 -15.83
CA PRO A 617 -4.08 27.68 -16.78
C PRO A 617 -4.10 28.21 -18.21
N LEU A 618 -3.27 27.63 -19.08
CA LEU A 618 -3.16 28.00 -20.49
C LEU A 618 -3.70 26.85 -21.34
N PHE A 619 -4.58 27.15 -22.27
CA PHE A 619 -5.15 26.20 -23.22
C PHE A 619 -5.02 26.73 -24.65
N SER A 620 -4.68 25.85 -25.57
CA SER A 620 -4.45 26.19 -26.97
C SER A 620 -5.76 26.36 -27.76
N ASN A 621 -6.81 25.65 -27.35
CA ASN A 621 -8.16 25.70 -27.94
C ASN A 621 -9.20 25.10 -26.97
N SER A 622 -10.48 25.12 -27.36
CA SER A 622 -11.58 24.60 -26.53
C SER A 622 -11.51 23.08 -26.26
N TRP A 623 -10.88 22.31 -27.16
CA TRP A 623 -10.66 20.87 -26.93
C TRP A 623 -9.62 20.64 -25.83
N ASP A 624 -8.49 21.35 -25.91
CA ASP A 624 -7.44 21.34 -24.90
C ASP A 624 -8.00 21.75 -23.52
N GLU A 625 -8.83 22.79 -23.46
CA GLU A 625 -9.55 23.17 -22.24
C GLU A 625 -10.53 22.09 -21.76
N TYR A 626 -11.32 21.51 -22.68
CA TYR A 626 -12.25 20.43 -22.34
C TYR A 626 -11.54 19.19 -21.78
N ARG A 627 -10.38 18.83 -22.30
CA ARG A 627 -9.65 17.63 -21.89
C ARG A 627 -8.74 17.87 -20.67
N ASN A 628 -7.96 18.94 -20.71
CA ASN A 628 -6.85 19.16 -19.77
C ASN A 628 -7.18 20.15 -18.64
N SER A 629 -8.29 20.89 -18.72
CA SER A 629 -8.70 21.71 -17.58
C SER A 629 -9.06 20.83 -16.38
N THR A 630 -8.50 21.19 -15.23
CA THR A 630 -8.78 20.55 -13.94
C THR A 630 -9.67 21.42 -13.05
N GLU A 631 -9.93 22.66 -13.45
CA GLU A 631 -10.69 23.64 -12.66
C GLU A 631 -12.12 23.19 -12.42
N ASN A 632 -12.51 23.10 -11.13
CA ASN A 632 -13.85 22.71 -10.69
C ASN A 632 -14.33 21.36 -11.26
N ARG A 633 -13.41 20.45 -11.54
CA ARG A 633 -13.71 19.11 -12.06
C ARG A 633 -13.27 18.00 -11.12
N TYR A 634 -13.99 16.88 -11.17
CA TYR A 634 -13.60 15.70 -10.42
C TYR A 634 -12.21 15.24 -10.85
N GLY A 635 -11.36 14.96 -9.87
CA GLY A 635 -10.04 14.39 -10.10
C GLY A 635 -10.12 12.89 -10.40
N ARG A 636 -8.98 12.32 -10.82
CA ARG A 636 -8.81 10.88 -11.07
C ARG A 636 -9.78 10.33 -12.12
N ILE A 637 -9.92 11.05 -13.23
CA ILE A 637 -10.64 10.62 -14.42
C ILE A 637 -9.62 10.12 -15.43
N ASP A 638 -9.90 8.94 -15.99
CA ASP A 638 -9.06 8.32 -17.00
C ASP A 638 -9.61 8.59 -18.39
N TRP A 639 -8.74 9.05 -19.28
CA TRP A 639 -9.08 9.39 -20.65
C TRP A 639 -8.50 8.36 -21.61
N GLY A 640 -9.29 7.97 -22.59
CA GLY A 640 -8.88 7.05 -23.64
C GLY A 640 -9.94 6.87 -24.70
N TYR A 641 -9.74 5.92 -25.58
CA TYR A 641 -10.61 5.67 -26.73
C TYR A 641 -11.76 4.74 -26.36
N GLN A 642 -12.89 4.89 -27.06
CA GLN A 642 -14.03 3.99 -26.93
C GLN A 642 -14.00 2.93 -28.03
N VAL A 643 -14.10 1.67 -27.65
CA VAL A 643 -14.15 0.52 -28.56
C VAL A 643 -15.59 0.12 -28.80
N ILE A 644 -16.00 0.03 -30.07
CA ILE A 644 -17.37 -0.30 -30.48
C ILE A 644 -17.51 -1.73 -31.02
N GLY A 645 -16.41 -2.47 -31.12
CA GLY A 645 -16.41 -3.86 -31.56
C GLY A 645 -15.03 -4.33 -31.99
N GLN A 646 -15.02 -5.47 -32.67
CA GLN A 646 -13.86 -6.03 -33.35
C GLN A 646 -14.23 -6.29 -34.80
N PHE A 647 -13.28 -6.10 -35.70
CA PHE A 647 -13.47 -6.44 -37.11
C PHE A 647 -13.67 -7.94 -37.26
N THR A 648 -14.71 -8.36 -37.97
CA THR A 648 -15.07 -9.78 -38.13
C THR A 648 -14.51 -10.41 -39.40
N SER A 649 -14.12 -9.60 -40.39
CA SER A 649 -13.61 -10.08 -41.67
C SER A 649 -12.68 -9.06 -42.36
N GLN A 650 -11.84 -9.53 -43.28
CA GLN A 650 -11.00 -8.65 -44.09
C GLN A 650 -11.82 -7.73 -45.01
N SER A 651 -12.99 -8.19 -45.48
CA SER A 651 -13.91 -7.38 -46.27
C SER A 651 -14.44 -6.17 -45.49
N GLU A 652 -14.75 -6.37 -44.20
CA GLU A 652 -15.17 -5.29 -43.32
C GLU A 652 -14.07 -4.23 -43.18
N ILE A 653 -12.84 -4.65 -42.93
CA ILE A 653 -11.66 -3.76 -42.81
C ILE A 653 -11.43 -2.96 -44.09
N ASN A 654 -11.44 -3.64 -45.24
CA ASN A 654 -11.19 -3.01 -46.54
C ASN A 654 -12.26 -1.99 -46.93
N ASN A 655 -13.50 -2.16 -46.43
CA ASN A 655 -14.61 -1.25 -46.69
C ASN A 655 -14.82 -0.22 -45.56
N TYR A 656 -14.04 -0.29 -44.47
CA TYR A 656 -14.18 0.61 -43.34
C TYR A 656 -13.58 1.98 -43.67
N LYS A 657 -14.40 3.03 -43.59
CA LYS A 657 -14.06 4.38 -44.05
C LYS A 657 -13.19 5.18 -43.08
N VAL A 658 -13.25 4.84 -41.79
CA VAL A 658 -12.48 5.53 -40.75
C VAL A 658 -11.08 4.93 -40.67
N ASN A 659 -10.05 5.77 -40.70
CA ASN A 659 -8.67 5.37 -40.50
C ASN A 659 -8.40 5.03 -39.02
N ASN A 660 -8.57 3.76 -38.68
CA ASN A 660 -8.55 3.24 -37.31
C ASN A 660 -7.13 2.98 -36.77
N ASP A 661 -6.15 2.75 -37.64
CA ASP A 661 -4.75 2.46 -37.28
C ASP A 661 -3.76 3.61 -37.61
N GLY A 662 -4.27 4.73 -38.14
CA GLY A 662 -3.44 5.84 -38.62
C GLY A 662 -2.66 5.55 -39.90
N GLN A 663 -2.81 4.35 -40.47
CA GLN A 663 -2.06 3.83 -41.63
C GLN A 663 -2.98 3.40 -42.79
N GLY A 664 -4.24 3.85 -42.76
CA GLY A 664 -5.23 3.54 -43.78
C GLY A 664 -5.77 2.11 -43.66
N ASN A 665 -5.87 1.59 -42.43
CA ASN A 665 -6.38 0.26 -42.09
C ASN A 665 -5.55 -0.91 -42.66
N ARG A 666 -4.29 -0.65 -43.03
CA ARG A 666 -3.41 -1.64 -43.69
C ARG A 666 -2.79 -2.63 -42.72
N THR A 667 -2.72 -2.31 -41.44
CA THR A 667 -2.14 -3.21 -40.42
C THR A 667 -3.20 -4.08 -39.74
N LEU A 668 -4.48 -3.85 -40.07
CA LEU A 668 -5.61 -4.47 -39.41
C LEU A 668 -5.91 -5.87 -39.98
N ILE A 669 -6.28 -6.79 -39.08
CA ILE A 669 -6.75 -8.14 -39.38
C ILE A 669 -8.03 -8.44 -38.59
N PRO A 670 -8.83 -9.46 -38.98
CA PRO A 670 -9.99 -9.87 -38.18
C PRO A 670 -9.62 -10.11 -36.71
N GLY A 671 -10.43 -9.55 -35.81
CA GLY A 671 -10.21 -9.51 -34.37
C GLY A 671 -9.65 -8.19 -33.83
N ASP A 672 -9.12 -7.32 -34.69
CA ASP A 672 -8.63 -6.02 -34.24
C ASP A 672 -9.77 -5.09 -33.80
N LEU A 673 -9.46 -4.22 -32.83
CA LEU A 673 -10.43 -3.34 -32.19
C LEU A 673 -10.90 -2.23 -33.13
N ILE A 674 -12.20 -1.94 -33.11
CA ILE A 674 -12.82 -0.82 -33.81
C ILE A 674 -13.00 0.32 -32.82
N TYR A 675 -12.32 1.44 -33.06
CA TYR A 675 -12.47 2.66 -32.26
C TYR A 675 -13.59 3.55 -32.82
N LYS A 676 -14.33 4.19 -31.91
CA LYS A 676 -15.36 5.15 -32.25
C LYS A 676 -14.73 6.48 -32.66
N ASP A 677 -14.95 6.88 -33.90
CA ASP A 677 -14.74 8.25 -34.37
C ASP A 677 -15.79 9.16 -33.70
N GLN A 678 -15.34 10.02 -32.80
CA GLN A 678 -16.23 10.86 -31.99
C GLN A 678 -16.63 12.15 -32.70
N ASN A 679 -15.80 12.64 -33.62
CA ASN A 679 -15.99 13.91 -34.30
C ASN A 679 -16.44 13.74 -35.78
N ASN A 680 -16.49 12.51 -36.26
CA ASN A 680 -16.84 12.09 -37.63
C ASN A 680 -15.91 12.66 -38.72
N ASP A 681 -14.62 12.82 -38.41
CA ASP A 681 -13.64 13.32 -39.37
C ASP A 681 -12.92 12.21 -40.18
N GLY A 682 -13.25 10.95 -39.90
CA GLY A 682 -12.75 9.80 -40.63
C GLY A 682 -11.36 9.31 -40.20
N LYS A 683 -10.83 9.77 -39.06
CA LYS A 683 -9.59 9.26 -38.45
C LYS A 683 -9.78 9.05 -36.95
N ILE A 684 -8.89 8.26 -36.34
CA ILE A 684 -8.83 8.07 -34.89
C ILE A 684 -7.58 8.77 -34.36
N ASP A 685 -7.76 9.83 -33.57
CA ASP A 685 -6.66 10.59 -32.97
C ASP A 685 -7.01 11.16 -31.57
N GLU A 686 -6.18 12.08 -31.07
CA GLU A 686 -6.38 12.64 -29.73
C GLU A 686 -7.73 13.32 -29.50
N TYR A 687 -8.45 13.73 -30.56
CA TYR A 687 -9.77 14.36 -30.48
C TYR A 687 -10.90 13.36 -30.18
N ASP A 688 -10.63 12.06 -30.27
CA ASP A 688 -11.58 10.97 -30.02
C ASP A 688 -11.57 10.44 -28.58
N GLN A 689 -10.65 10.93 -27.75
CA GLN A 689 -10.55 10.47 -26.38
C GLN A 689 -11.74 10.95 -25.54
N ARG A 690 -12.27 10.11 -24.67
CA ARG A 690 -13.33 10.44 -23.71
C ARG A 690 -12.96 9.92 -22.32
N PRO A 691 -13.62 10.39 -21.25
CA PRO A 691 -13.55 9.73 -19.96
C PRO A 691 -14.01 8.26 -20.09
N ILE A 692 -13.15 7.32 -19.71
CA ILE A 692 -13.38 5.87 -19.81
C ILE A 692 -13.24 5.13 -18.48
N GLY A 693 -12.76 5.79 -17.42
CA GLY A 693 -12.53 5.14 -16.13
C GLY A 693 -12.30 6.12 -14.99
N TYR A 694 -12.14 5.55 -13.80
CA TYR A 694 -11.91 6.27 -12.56
C TYR A 694 -10.71 5.70 -11.83
N GLY A 695 -9.98 6.54 -11.10
CA GLY A 695 -8.92 6.09 -10.19
C GLY A 695 -7.51 6.49 -10.61
N GLY A 696 -7.31 6.93 -11.86
CA GLY A 696 -6.02 7.35 -12.38
C GLY A 696 -5.25 6.18 -12.99
N THR A 697 -4.98 6.22 -14.29
CA THR A 697 -4.25 5.19 -15.03
C THR A 697 -2.77 5.21 -14.63
N GLY A 698 -2.30 4.18 -13.96
CA GLY A 698 -0.88 3.98 -13.64
C GLY A 698 -0.65 3.18 -12.36
N ASP A 699 0.60 2.77 -12.15
CA ASP A 699 1.09 1.97 -11.02
C ASP A 699 1.06 2.73 -9.67
N VAL A 700 -0.07 3.34 -9.32
CA VAL A 700 -0.19 4.20 -8.14
C VAL A 700 -1.57 4.10 -7.49
N ASN A 701 -1.60 3.41 -6.34
CA ASN A 701 -2.57 3.56 -5.24
C ASN A 701 -4.02 3.84 -5.67
N MET A 702 -4.64 2.81 -6.25
CA MET A 702 -6.06 2.76 -6.61
C MET A 702 -6.94 2.71 -5.34
N ASN A 703 -7.18 3.87 -4.72
CA ASN A 703 -8.15 3.97 -3.62
C ASN A 703 -9.58 4.02 -4.19
N PRO A 704 -10.48 3.10 -3.81
CA PRO A 704 -11.86 3.10 -4.27
C PRO A 704 -12.58 4.40 -3.91
N ASN A 705 -13.39 4.93 -4.83
CA ASN A 705 -14.30 6.04 -4.54
C ASN A 705 -15.41 5.59 -3.58
N ILE A 706 -15.78 4.31 -3.63
CA ILE A 706 -16.75 3.68 -2.72
C ILE A 706 -16.01 2.59 -1.95
N ASN A 707 -15.94 2.72 -0.62
CA ASN A 707 -15.43 1.69 0.27
C ASN A 707 -16.54 1.25 1.20
N PHE A 708 -16.66 -0.04 1.47
CA PHE A 708 -17.65 -0.55 2.41
C PHE A 708 -17.13 -1.76 3.18
N GLY A 709 -17.69 -1.97 4.37
CA GLY A 709 -17.35 -3.07 5.25
C GLY A 709 -18.60 -3.70 5.83
N PHE A 710 -18.51 -4.99 6.15
CA PHE A 710 -19.60 -5.74 6.74
C PHE A 710 -19.06 -6.68 7.81
N THR A 711 -19.76 -6.75 8.95
CA THR A 711 -19.37 -7.56 10.09
C THR A 711 -20.55 -8.40 10.55
N LEU A 712 -20.29 -9.67 10.80
CA LEU A 712 -21.23 -10.63 11.35
C LEU A 712 -20.64 -11.26 12.60
N GLY A 713 -21.40 -11.24 13.68
CA GLY A 713 -21.09 -12.03 14.87
C GLY A 713 -22.28 -12.87 15.30
N LEU A 714 -22.03 -14.12 15.64
CA LEU A 714 -23.02 -15.05 16.17
C LEU A 714 -22.38 -15.83 17.31
N SER A 715 -23.03 -15.92 18.45
CA SER A 715 -22.62 -16.79 19.55
C SER A 715 -23.79 -17.59 20.08
N TYR A 716 -23.51 -18.86 20.37
CA TYR A 716 -24.45 -19.81 20.96
C TYR A 716 -23.72 -20.64 22.00
N LYS A 717 -24.03 -20.38 23.29
CA LYS A 717 -23.34 -21.00 24.44
C LYS A 717 -21.81 -20.85 24.32
N SER A 718 -21.07 -21.95 24.21
CA SER A 718 -19.61 -21.98 24.09
C SER A 718 -19.08 -21.71 22.68
N TRP A 719 -19.94 -21.72 21.66
CA TRP A 719 -19.55 -21.50 20.26
C TRP A 719 -19.72 -20.05 19.87
N ALA A 720 -18.77 -19.51 19.13
CA ALA A 720 -18.88 -18.19 18.52
C ALA A 720 -18.25 -18.17 17.12
N ILE A 721 -18.92 -17.48 16.19
CA ILE A 721 -18.44 -17.15 14.85
C ILE A 721 -18.37 -15.64 14.74
N GLN A 722 -17.24 -15.14 14.25
CA GLN A 722 -17.03 -13.74 13.88
C GLN A 722 -16.53 -13.70 12.43
N ALA A 723 -17.13 -12.87 11.59
CA ALA A 723 -16.73 -12.72 10.20
C ALA A 723 -16.75 -11.25 9.80
N ASP A 724 -15.64 -10.78 9.23
CA ASP A 724 -15.48 -9.41 8.76
C ASP A 724 -15.13 -9.41 7.27
N PHE A 725 -15.76 -8.51 6.54
CA PHE A 725 -15.64 -8.35 5.11
C PHE A 725 -15.36 -6.90 4.76
N SER A 726 -14.63 -6.68 3.67
CA SER A 726 -14.46 -5.34 3.07
C SER A 726 -14.61 -5.41 1.57
N GLY A 727 -15.15 -4.36 0.98
CA GLY A 727 -15.28 -4.22 -0.46
C GLY A 727 -15.00 -2.81 -0.94
N GLY A 728 -14.80 -2.70 -2.25
CA GLY A 728 -14.51 -1.44 -2.92
C GLY A 728 -15.12 -1.42 -4.32
N SER A 729 -15.48 -0.21 -4.78
CA SER A 729 -15.94 0.06 -6.14
C SER A 729 -15.63 1.51 -6.56
N GLY A 730 -15.88 1.85 -7.82
CA GLY A 730 -15.63 3.18 -8.38
C GLY A 730 -14.14 3.46 -8.63
N ILE A 731 -13.40 2.41 -9.01
CA ILE A 731 -12.04 2.43 -9.54
C ILE A 731 -11.98 1.54 -10.78
N SER A 732 -11.02 1.79 -11.66
CA SER A 732 -10.82 1.05 -12.90
C SER A 732 -9.35 0.63 -13.05
N TRP A 733 -9.11 -0.63 -13.40
CA TRP A 733 -7.81 -1.22 -13.64
C TRP A 733 -7.51 -1.22 -15.14
N LEU A 734 -6.40 -0.59 -15.53
CA LEU A 734 -5.90 -0.66 -16.89
C LEU A 734 -5.03 -1.91 -17.05
N GLN A 735 -5.52 -2.90 -17.78
CA GLN A 735 -4.76 -4.06 -18.20
C GLN A 735 -3.61 -3.61 -19.13
N ASN A 736 -2.36 -3.73 -18.67
CA ASN A 736 -1.18 -3.26 -19.40
C ASN A 736 0.01 -4.24 -19.30
N ALA A 737 1.07 -3.98 -20.07
CA ALA A 737 2.32 -4.75 -20.05
C ALA A 737 2.08 -6.27 -20.19
N GLU A 738 2.47 -7.08 -19.21
CA GLU A 738 2.42 -8.56 -19.29
C GLU A 738 0.99 -9.09 -19.39
N SER A 739 0.04 -8.29 -18.92
CA SER A 739 -1.39 -8.59 -19.03
C SER A 739 -2.01 -8.19 -20.36
N ARG A 740 -1.35 -7.35 -21.17
CA ARG A 740 -1.88 -6.81 -22.43
C ARG A 740 -1.11 -7.28 -23.67
N TRP A 741 0.21 -7.47 -23.56
CA TRP A 741 1.10 -7.71 -24.67
C TRP A 741 1.49 -9.19 -24.74
N ALA A 742 0.96 -9.90 -25.73
CA ALA A 742 1.40 -11.24 -26.06
C ALA A 742 2.90 -11.27 -26.37
N PHE A 743 3.62 -12.24 -25.81
CA PHE A 743 5.05 -12.43 -26.01
C PHE A 743 5.90 -11.19 -25.70
N GLN A 744 5.52 -10.42 -24.66
CA GLN A 744 6.28 -9.24 -24.24
C GLN A 744 7.78 -9.55 -24.07
N ASN A 745 8.61 -8.59 -24.51
CA ASN A 745 10.07 -8.66 -24.57
C ASN A 745 10.63 -9.70 -25.58
N GLY A 746 9.78 -10.21 -26.48
CA GLY A 746 10.18 -10.96 -27.67
C GLY A 746 11.06 -12.18 -27.37
N SER A 747 12.11 -12.40 -28.18
CA SER A 747 13.01 -13.55 -28.03
C SER A 747 13.87 -13.53 -26.75
N ALA A 748 13.86 -12.43 -26.00
CA ALA A 748 14.64 -12.26 -24.78
C ALA A 748 13.83 -12.54 -23.50
N SER A 749 12.54 -12.89 -23.58
CA SER A 749 11.81 -13.58 -22.51
C SER A 749 10.40 -14.07 -22.87
N GLY A 750 9.79 -13.57 -23.95
CA GLY A 750 8.59 -14.18 -24.55
C GLY A 750 7.42 -14.40 -23.59
N GLY A 751 6.93 -13.33 -22.96
CA GLY A 751 5.88 -13.38 -21.94
C GLY A 751 4.74 -14.37 -22.24
N ASN A 752 4.32 -15.14 -21.24
CA ASN A 752 3.53 -16.36 -21.41
C ASN A 752 2.19 -16.37 -20.62
N LEU A 753 1.59 -15.20 -20.37
CA LEU A 753 0.31 -15.11 -19.66
C LEU A 753 -0.80 -15.89 -20.37
N ASN A 754 -1.43 -16.85 -19.69
CA ASN A 754 -2.33 -17.82 -20.31
C ASN A 754 -3.60 -17.21 -20.95
N THR A 755 -4.25 -16.27 -20.26
CA THR A 755 -5.58 -15.75 -20.64
C THR A 755 -5.62 -15.08 -22.01
N ILE A 756 -4.57 -14.34 -22.38
CA ILE A 756 -4.47 -13.66 -23.68
C ILE A 756 -4.18 -14.61 -24.85
N PHE A 757 -3.70 -15.83 -24.57
CA PHE A 757 -3.45 -16.82 -25.62
C PHE A 757 -4.68 -17.69 -25.88
N GLN A 758 -5.38 -18.12 -24.83
CA GLN A 758 -6.47 -19.09 -24.96
C GLN A 758 -7.73 -18.52 -25.61
N ASP A 759 -8.06 -17.25 -25.37
CA ASP A 759 -9.31 -16.61 -25.83
C ASP A 759 -9.03 -15.45 -26.80
N ARG A 760 -8.23 -15.72 -27.83
CA ARG A 760 -7.85 -14.75 -28.86
C ARG A 760 -8.58 -15.01 -30.17
N TRP A 761 -8.75 -13.98 -30.99
CA TRP A 761 -9.01 -14.17 -32.41
C TRP A 761 -7.83 -14.90 -33.06
N HIS A 762 -8.11 -15.98 -33.79
CA HIS A 762 -7.08 -16.79 -34.42
C HIS A 762 -7.61 -17.54 -35.64
N ARG A 763 -6.70 -18.10 -36.42
CA ARG A 763 -7.03 -18.94 -37.58
C ARG A 763 -7.25 -20.40 -37.16
N THR A 764 -8.13 -21.11 -37.88
CA THR A 764 -8.36 -22.55 -37.66
C THR A 764 -7.10 -23.38 -37.90
N ASP A 765 -6.30 -22.99 -38.89
CA ASP A 765 -4.97 -23.54 -39.14
C ASP A 765 -3.95 -22.42 -38.96
N VAL A 766 -3.06 -22.58 -37.98
CA VAL A 766 -2.06 -21.57 -37.65
C VAL A 766 -1.02 -21.41 -38.74
N PHE A 767 -0.88 -22.33 -39.71
CA PHE A 767 0.11 -22.25 -40.79
C PHE A 767 -0.47 -21.83 -42.14
N ASP A 768 -1.80 -21.73 -42.26
CA ASP A 768 -2.47 -21.27 -43.48
C ASP A 768 -3.10 -19.90 -43.27
N LEU A 769 -2.53 -18.89 -43.94
CA LEU A 769 -3.00 -17.50 -43.91
C LEU A 769 -4.43 -17.32 -44.43
N ASN A 770 -4.92 -18.25 -45.26
CA ASN A 770 -6.25 -18.20 -45.85
C ASN A 770 -7.30 -19.00 -45.07
N SER A 771 -6.90 -19.68 -43.99
CA SER A 771 -7.83 -20.46 -43.19
C SER A 771 -8.82 -19.57 -42.41
N ALA A 772 -9.94 -20.15 -42.01
CA ALA A 772 -11.03 -19.40 -41.42
C ALA A 772 -10.66 -18.80 -40.04
N TRP A 773 -11.19 -17.62 -39.74
CA TRP A 773 -11.03 -16.99 -38.44
C TRP A 773 -12.02 -17.54 -37.42
N ILE A 774 -11.54 -17.78 -36.21
CA ILE A 774 -12.32 -18.11 -35.02
C ILE A 774 -12.36 -16.87 -34.13
N PRO A 775 -13.55 -16.36 -33.77
CA PRO A 775 -13.69 -15.25 -32.83
C PRO A 775 -13.18 -15.60 -31.43
N GLY A 776 -12.62 -14.60 -30.74
CA GLY A 776 -12.26 -14.70 -29.32
C GLY A 776 -12.43 -13.35 -28.62
N LYS A 777 -12.29 -13.32 -27.29
CA LYS A 777 -12.33 -12.09 -26.50
C LYS A 777 -11.23 -11.13 -26.92
N TYR A 778 -9.98 -11.59 -26.94
CA TYR A 778 -8.78 -10.79 -27.21
C TYR A 778 -8.50 -10.63 -28.70
N PRO A 779 -7.92 -9.50 -29.15
CA PRO A 779 -7.49 -9.35 -30.53
C PRO A 779 -6.49 -10.42 -30.96
N ALA A 780 -6.33 -10.58 -32.28
CA ALA A 780 -5.36 -11.53 -32.80
C ALA A 780 -3.95 -11.21 -32.31
N ASN A 781 -3.33 -12.21 -31.67
CA ASN A 781 -2.02 -12.07 -31.06
C ASN A 781 -0.97 -11.79 -32.13
N ARG A 782 0.01 -10.96 -31.77
CA ARG A 782 1.16 -10.60 -32.59
C ARG A 782 2.43 -10.82 -31.79
N PHE A 783 3.47 -11.34 -32.41
CA PHE A 783 4.73 -11.59 -31.71
C PHE A 783 5.48 -10.27 -31.50
N ASP A 784 5.66 -9.88 -30.23
CA ASP A 784 6.32 -8.64 -29.81
C ASP A 784 5.84 -7.41 -30.61
N PRO A 785 4.57 -6.98 -30.45
CA PRO A 785 3.99 -5.91 -31.25
C PRO A 785 4.61 -4.52 -30.97
N LYS A 786 5.64 -4.44 -30.12
CA LYS A 786 6.40 -3.24 -29.73
C LYS A 786 5.54 -1.99 -29.65
N THR A 787 4.50 -2.01 -28.81
CA THR A 787 3.60 -0.89 -28.46
C THR A 787 2.95 -0.11 -29.61
N GLY A 788 3.18 -0.45 -30.87
CA GLY A 788 2.90 0.43 -32.02
C GLY A 788 1.63 0.10 -32.79
N HIS A 789 1.01 -1.05 -32.53
CA HIS A 789 -0.25 -1.44 -33.19
C HIS A 789 -1.45 -0.83 -32.48
N SER A 790 -2.49 -0.44 -33.23
CA SER A 790 -3.69 0.24 -32.72
C SER A 790 -4.31 -0.45 -31.50
N ASN A 791 -4.46 -1.78 -31.53
CA ASN A 791 -4.96 -2.57 -30.39
C ASN A 791 -4.20 -2.34 -29.07
N TYR A 792 -2.90 -2.07 -29.13
CA TYR A 792 -1.99 -2.07 -27.97
C TYR A 792 -1.41 -0.68 -27.64
N ALA A 793 -1.38 0.23 -28.62
CA ALA A 793 -0.80 1.56 -28.49
C ALA A 793 -1.68 2.51 -27.67
N SER A 794 -3.00 2.36 -27.80
CA SER A 794 -3.97 3.31 -27.29
C SER A 794 -4.65 2.80 -26.01
N THR A 795 -4.69 3.61 -24.95
CA THR A 795 -5.55 3.32 -23.79
C THR A 795 -7.01 3.38 -24.21
N SER A 796 -7.79 2.33 -23.93
CA SER A 796 -9.21 2.28 -24.31
C SER A 796 -10.07 1.61 -23.25
N ASP A 797 -11.38 1.84 -23.32
CA ASP A 797 -12.38 1.19 -22.45
C ASP A 797 -12.33 -0.35 -22.55
N TYR A 798 -11.92 -0.92 -23.68
CA TYR A 798 -11.69 -2.36 -23.80
C TYR A 798 -10.61 -2.91 -22.84
N TRP A 799 -9.51 -2.17 -22.64
CA TRP A 799 -8.42 -2.58 -21.73
C TRP A 799 -8.62 -2.04 -20.31
N MET A 800 -9.63 -1.19 -20.11
CA MET A 800 -9.98 -0.60 -18.83
C MET A 800 -11.10 -1.43 -18.19
N GLN A 801 -10.81 -2.07 -17.06
CA GLN A 801 -11.80 -2.87 -16.34
C GLN A 801 -12.25 -2.12 -15.11
N ASP A 802 -13.55 -1.85 -14.98
CA ASP A 802 -14.07 -1.41 -13.69
C ASP A 802 -13.77 -2.46 -12.62
N VAL A 803 -13.44 -2.04 -11.40
CA VAL A 803 -13.08 -2.95 -10.31
C VAL A 803 -14.16 -2.86 -9.24
N SER A 804 -14.81 -3.99 -8.97
CA SER A 804 -15.75 -4.13 -7.86
C SER A 804 -15.53 -5.45 -7.15
N PHE A 805 -15.40 -5.40 -5.83
CA PHE A 805 -15.10 -6.59 -5.04
C PHE A 805 -15.68 -6.56 -3.64
N LEU A 806 -15.87 -7.76 -3.09
CA LEU A 806 -16.13 -8.04 -1.68
C LEU A 806 -15.21 -9.18 -1.23
N ARG A 807 -14.36 -8.90 -0.25
CA ARG A 807 -13.36 -9.83 0.28
C ARG A 807 -13.65 -10.18 1.73
N SER A 808 -13.54 -11.45 2.08
CA SER A 808 -13.50 -11.88 3.48
C SER A 808 -12.15 -11.45 4.09
N ARG A 809 -12.14 -10.58 5.09
CA ARG A 809 -10.91 -10.17 5.78
C ARG A 809 -10.52 -11.15 6.86
N THR A 810 -11.47 -11.50 7.72
CA THR A 810 -11.26 -12.51 8.75
C THR A 810 -12.54 -13.32 8.95
N ILE A 811 -12.40 -14.64 9.14
CA ILE A 811 -13.50 -15.50 9.58
C ILE A 811 -12.95 -16.41 10.66
N GLU A 812 -13.49 -16.27 11.86
CA GLU A 812 -13.07 -16.99 13.04
C GLU A 812 -14.22 -17.81 13.61
N LEU A 813 -14.00 -19.11 13.76
CA LEU A 813 -14.84 -20.01 14.55
C LEU A 813 -14.10 -20.31 15.85
N SER A 814 -14.78 -20.18 16.98
CA SER A 814 -14.19 -20.44 18.29
C SER A 814 -15.08 -21.21 19.23
N TYR A 815 -14.44 -21.95 20.12
CA TYR A 815 -15.06 -22.70 21.20
C TYR A 815 -14.41 -22.37 22.54
N SER A 816 -15.19 -21.84 23.47
CA SER A 816 -14.76 -21.56 24.84
C SER A 816 -15.14 -22.73 25.75
N ILE A 817 -14.13 -23.36 26.38
CA ILE A 817 -14.37 -24.48 27.30
C ILE A 817 -15.19 -23.97 28.50
N PRO A 818 -16.33 -24.60 28.83
CA PRO A 818 -17.12 -24.23 30.00
C PRO A 818 -16.32 -24.33 31.31
N ASP A 819 -16.52 -23.35 32.20
CA ASP A 819 -15.80 -23.20 33.48
C ASP A 819 -15.81 -24.47 34.35
N ARG A 820 -16.89 -25.27 34.30
CA ARG A 820 -17.01 -26.54 35.03
C ARG A 820 -15.88 -27.54 34.75
N TYR A 821 -15.23 -27.45 33.59
CA TYR A 821 -14.09 -28.30 33.23
C TYR A 821 -12.73 -27.67 33.56
N LEU A 822 -12.69 -26.35 33.81
CA LEU A 822 -11.46 -25.58 34.03
C LEU A 822 -11.12 -25.39 35.51
N ASN A 823 -12.14 -25.33 36.37
CA ASN A 823 -12.00 -25.01 37.79
C ASN A 823 -10.99 -25.92 38.54
N ASN A 824 -10.84 -27.19 38.13
CA ASN A 824 -9.90 -28.13 38.77
C ASN A 824 -8.42 -27.87 38.42
N TYR A 825 -8.13 -27.07 37.38
CA TYR A 825 -6.79 -26.86 36.83
C TYR A 825 -6.25 -25.45 37.04
N LYS A 826 -6.92 -24.60 37.84
CA LYS A 826 -6.58 -23.19 38.05
C LYS A 826 -6.51 -22.37 36.74
N ILE A 827 -7.29 -22.78 35.74
CA ILE A 827 -7.44 -22.06 34.47
C ILE A 827 -8.72 -21.23 34.57
N LYS A 828 -8.62 -19.92 34.34
CA LYS A 828 -9.79 -19.01 34.32
C LYS A 828 -10.51 -19.02 32.99
N ARG A 829 -9.79 -19.22 31.88
CA ARG A 829 -10.37 -19.28 30.54
C ARG A 829 -9.53 -20.14 29.60
N ALA A 830 -10.17 -21.01 28.83
CA ALA A 830 -9.55 -21.72 27.72
C ALA A 830 -10.43 -21.61 26.47
N ARG A 831 -9.84 -21.11 25.38
CA ARG A 831 -10.52 -20.91 24.10
C ARG A 831 -9.69 -21.53 22.97
N PHE A 832 -10.35 -22.29 22.11
CA PHE A 832 -9.78 -22.80 20.86
C PHE A 832 -10.43 -22.07 19.70
N TYR A 833 -9.65 -21.75 18.67
CA TYR A 833 -10.18 -21.05 17.51
C TYR A 833 -9.49 -21.50 16.22
N ILE A 834 -10.26 -21.46 15.13
CA ILE A 834 -9.75 -21.53 13.76
C ILE A 834 -10.05 -20.17 13.15
N ASN A 835 -9.02 -19.48 12.68
CA ASN A 835 -9.16 -18.19 12.03
C ASN A 835 -8.61 -18.24 10.61
N THR A 836 -9.28 -17.59 9.68
CA THR A 836 -8.83 -17.46 8.30
C THR A 836 -8.68 -15.99 7.94
N TYR A 837 -7.68 -15.66 7.12
CA TYR A 837 -7.52 -14.33 6.52
C TYR A 837 -7.62 -14.45 5.00
N ASN A 838 -8.32 -13.53 4.34
CA ASN A 838 -8.49 -13.50 2.88
C ASN A 838 -8.95 -14.86 2.29
N LEU A 839 -9.89 -15.54 2.94
CA LEU A 839 -10.35 -16.86 2.54
C LEU A 839 -10.94 -16.87 1.12
N PHE A 840 -11.82 -15.93 0.80
CA PHE A 840 -12.40 -15.78 -0.53
C PHE A 840 -12.64 -14.30 -0.89
N SER A 841 -12.89 -14.08 -2.19
CA SER A 841 -13.29 -12.79 -2.76
C SER A 841 -14.35 -13.04 -3.83
N ILE A 842 -15.38 -12.20 -3.84
CA ILE A 842 -16.38 -12.11 -4.90
C ILE A 842 -16.04 -10.83 -5.66
N ASP A 843 -15.57 -10.98 -6.88
CA ASP A 843 -15.02 -9.88 -7.67
C ASP A 843 -15.08 -10.20 -9.16
N ASN A 844 -15.06 -9.14 -9.98
CA ASN A 844 -15.07 -9.27 -11.42
C ASN A 844 -13.68 -9.46 -12.04
N LEU A 845 -12.59 -9.23 -11.28
CA LEU A 845 -11.22 -9.45 -11.78
C LEU A 845 -10.79 -10.94 -11.77
N LYS A 846 -11.63 -11.84 -11.22
CA LYS A 846 -11.38 -13.29 -11.21
C LYS A 846 -11.18 -13.89 -12.60
N GLU A 847 -11.90 -13.39 -13.61
CA GLU A 847 -11.76 -13.89 -14.99
C GLU A 847 -10.36 -13.63 -15.57
N PHE A 848 -9.68 -12.59 -15.09
CA PHE A 848 -8.31 -12.22 -15.50
C PHE A 848 -7.23 -12.88 -14.61
N GLN A 849 -7.62 -13.66 -13.59
CA GLN A 849 -6.72 -14.22 -12.59
C GLN A 849 -5.93 -13.15 -11.80
N VAL A 850 -6.45 -11.93 -11.71
CA VAL A 850 -5.84 -10.80 -10.99
C VAL A 850 -6.56 -10.58 -9.66
N ASP A 851 -5.80 -10.23 -8.62
CA ASP A 851 -6.37 -9.85 -7.32
C ASP A 851 -7.11 -8.50 -7.44
N PRO A 852 -8.36 -8.36 -6.95
CA PRO A 852 -9.11 -7.12 -7.08
C PRO A 852 -8.51 -5.92 -6.32
N GLU A 853 -7.61 -6.13 -5.37
CA GLU A 853 -6.83 -5.06 -4.73
C GLU A 853 -5.56 -4.74 -5.53
N VAL A 854 -5.72 -4.67 -6.85
CA VAL A 854 -4.65 -4.38 -7.80
C VAL A 854 -4.13 -2.94 -7.63
N SER A 855 -2.82 -2.79 -7.70
CA SER A 855 -2.03 -1.57 -7.54
C SER A 855 -1.00 -1.39 -8.66
N ASN A 856 -0.88 -2.36 -9.59
CA ASN A 856 -0.04 -2.31 -10.77
C ASN A 856 -0.86 -2.62 -12.03
N ALA A 857 -0.65 -1.86 -13.10
CA ALA A 857 -1.33 -2.05 -14.38
C ALA A 857 -1.03 -3.43 -15.03
N SER A 858 0.11 -4.05 -14.75
CA SER A 858 0.41 -5.41 -15.18
C SER A 858 -0.37 -6.50 -14.45
N GLY A 859 -0.95 -6.16 -13.28
CA GLY A 859 -1.59 -7.14 -12.39
C GLY A 859 -0.60 -8.07 -11.68
N LEU A 860 0.72 -7.82 -11.78
CA LEU A 860 1.79 -8.72 -11.32
C LEU A 860 2.39 -8.37 -9.96
N GLN A 861 1.67 -7.60 -9.16
CA GLN A 861 2.10 -7.34 -7.79
C GLN A 861 2.12 -8.64 -6.95
N PRO A 862 2.94 -8.71 -5.89
CA PRO A 862 2.83 -9.77 -4.91
C PRO A 862 1.38 -9.88 -4.41
N ALA A 863 0.80 -11.07 -4.58
CA ALA A 863 -0.58 -11.32 -4.22
C ALA A 863 -0.79 -11.22 -2.71
N GLN A 864 -1.99 -10.81 -2.31
CA GLN A 864 -2.40 -10.93 -0.91
C GLN A 864 -2.35 -12.40 -0.48
N ASN A 865 -1.95 -12.65 0.77
CA ASN A 865 -1.92 -14.02 1.30
C ASN A 865 -3.30 -14.42 1.82
N ARG A 866 -3.72 -15.63 1.47
CA ARG A 866 -4.73 -16.40 2.18
C ARG A 866 -4.05 -17.16 3.31
N VAL A 867 -4.57 -17.04 4.53
CA VAL A 867 -4.00 -17.69 5.71
C VAL A 867 -5.07 -18.50 6.43
N VAL A 868 -4.72 -19.69 6.89
CA VAL A 868 -5.55 -20.51 7.79
C VAL A 868 -4.74 -20.81 9.05
N ASN A 869 -5.26 -20.37 10.19
CA ASN A 869 -4.63 -20.48 11.50
C ASN A 869 -5.49 -21.33 12.43
N VAL A 870 -4.84 -22.15 13.24
CA VAL A 870 -5.41 -22.79 14.41
C VAL A 870 -4.72 -22.21 15.64
N GLY A 871 -5.49 -21.79 16.63
CA GLY A 871 -4.95 -21.17 17.82
C GLY A 871 -5.67 -21.56 19.09
N PHE A 872 -5.00 -21.29 20.21
CA PHE A 872 -5.57 -21.42 21.54
C PHE A 872 -5.18 -20.23 22.40
N ASN A 873 -6.08 -19.87 23.31
CA ASN A 873 -5.92 -18.82 24.29
C ASN A 873 -6.18 -19.39 25.70
N LEU A 874 -5.21 -19.30 26.59
CA LEU A 874 -5.30 -19.70 27.99
C LEU A 874 -5.11 -18.49 28.90
N SER A 875 -5.93 -18.40 29.93
CA SER A 875 -5.88 -17.36 30.97
C SER A 875 -5.89 -18.01 32.35
N PHE A 876 -4.99 -17.57 33.23
CA PHE A 876 -4.81 -18.06 34.60
C PHE A 876 -5.08 -16.95 35.63
#